data_AF-A0A6M0A7S7-F1
#
_entry.id   AF-A0A6M0A7S7-F1
#
_cell.length_a   1.000
_cell.length_b   1.000
_cell.length_c   1.000
_cell.angle_alpha   90.00
_cell.angle_beta   90.00
_cell.angle_gamma   90.00
#
_symmetry.space_group_name_H-M   'P 1'
#
loop_
_entity.id
_entity.type
_entity.pdbx_description
1 polymer ?
#
loop_
_entity_poly.entity_id
_entity_poly.type
_entity_poly.pdbx_seq_one_letter_code
_entity_poly.pdbx_strand_id
1 'polypeptide(L)'
;MLDTTVNHNQDSLRELIRLITFSQGEFSLILAVGNYGILRRQISEQLQEQCSIPIRELVLEQSVKTLYTTIVEELGLQQPEALMVSGIDSVSCIEEVLTATNQIREEFRNFRFPLVLWVTDKLLQMLIRSVPDFHSWSSCVEFVISSGQLIEFIEQTTDQVFAKVVASRETEFLHSSTLNLNKGSASYVELESARQELEKRGEALAPELEASLEFVLGRVADNCQEESRQHYERSLALWKQTDNLERRGHVLFCLGLWWAGYGLWHQAEKEQACEQAKVYFQESVEGLEQANRLDLAAKYINFWGDTLQRQSDWEQLKTVAEKALALHQTYSDPFRMARAYGFLAEVALAKSAFKKAQEYSKQALFLSSTASANIVNPSPEQETFLDWHKSFAQGWYLFSLGRALLGTMRTQKHLGQLQAALYNLETARAETKPHYDPELYIGILKELHQVYCQQGDYLTAFEIKQDQQGIESRFGFRAFIGAGRLQPKQQVTNPVLATVECSERIAPEIAASGREHHVNGLIERMKQERSRLTVIHGQSGAGKSSMIEAGLIPALERQTINTRRVLPVLQRVYRNWIQALGKSLINTLEKRVNLTSVAGNLDSTNLILEQLRKNARQNLLTVLIFDQFEEFLSVCSNPNQRRGFYEFLRDCLNIPYV
;
A
#
# COMPACT_ATOMS: atom_id res chain seq x y z
N MET A 1 22.17 14.86 -35.59
CA MET A 1 21.51 13.55 -35.37
C MET A 1 19.98 13.64 -35.35
N LEU A 2 19.37 14.80 -35.02
CA LEU A 2 17.90 14.97 -35.12
C LEU A 2 17.36 14.72 -36.55
N ASP A 3 18.03 15.24 -37.59
CA ASP A 3 17.58 15.09 -38.98
C ASP A 3 17.63 13.65 -39.51
N THR A 4 18.52 12.80 -38.98
CA THR A 4 18.66 11.41 -39.46
C THR A 4 17.56 10.50 -38.93
N THR A 5 17.12 10.68 -37.68
CA THR A 5 16.02 9.90 -37.08
C THR A 5 14.65 10.33 -37.61
N VAL A 6 14.44 11.62 -37.85
CA VAL A 6 13.17 12.11 -38.43
C VAL A 6 13.01 11.62 -39.86
N ASN A 7 14.08 11.67 -40.67
CA ASN A 7 14.05 11.10 -42.02
C ASN A 7 13.83 9.58 -42.00
N HIS A 8 14.46 8.86 -41.08
CA HIS A 8 14.24 7.42 -40.94
C HIS A 8 12.79 7.07 -40.59
N ASN A 9 12.18 7.73 -39.59
CA ASN A 9 10.78 7.47 -39.24
C ASN A 9 9.81 7.87 -40.36
N GLN A 10 10.12 8.91 -41.14
CA GLN A 10 9.32 9.24 -42.33
C GLN A 10 9.44 8.18 -43.43
N ASP A 11 10.62 7.61 -43.63
CA ASP A 11 10.81 6.52 -44.59
C ASP A 11 10.09 5.24 -44.10
N SER A 12 10.19 4.90 -42.81
CA SER A 12 9.43 3.82 -42.18
C SER A 12 7.92 4.05 -42.26
N LEU A 13 7.44 5.29 -42.07
CA LEU A 13 6.02 5.63 -42.22
C LEU A 13 5.55 5.46 -43.67
N ARG A 14 6.35 5.88 -44.66
CA ARG A 14 6.04 5.66 -46.08
C ARG A 14 6.01 4.18 -46.42
N GLU A 15 6.91 3.38 -45.85
CA GLU A 15 6.90 1.93 -45.99
C GLU A 15 5.64 1.31 -45.39
N LEU A 16 5.24 1.71 -44.17
CA LEU A 16 4.01 1.26 -43.52
C LEU A 16 2.77 1.60 -44.36
N ILE A 17 2.64 2.84 -44.85
CA ILE A 17 1.55 3.27 -45.73
C ILE A 17 1.52 2.43 -47.00
N ARG A 18 2.68 2.18 -47.61
CA ARG A 18 2.80 1.37 -48.83
C ARG A 18 2.36 -0.06 -48.58
N LEU A 19 2.77 -0.68 -47.48
CA LEU A 19 2.37 -2.04 -47.12
C LEU A 19 0.86 -2.14 -46.95
N ILE A 20 0.26 -1.24 -46.16
CA ILE A 20 -1.20 -1.18 -45.96
C ILE A 20 -1.92 -1.04 -47.29
N THR A 21 -1.48 -0.09 -48.13
CA THR A 21 -2.12 0.20 -49.42
C THR A 21 -2.00 -0.98 -50.40
N PHE A 22 -0.87 -1.67 -50.41
CA PHE A 22 -0.64 -2.79 -51.32
C PHE A 22 -1.46 -4.04 -50.94
N SER A 23 -1.74 -4.23 -49.66
CA SER A 23 -2.50 -5.38 -49.15
C SER A 23 -4.00 -5.11 -48.94
N GLN A 24 -4.55 -4.03 -49.49
CA GLN A 24 -5.97 -3.73 -49.39
C GLN A 24 -6.82 -4.88 -49.96
N GLY A 25 -7.74 -5.42 -49.16
CA GLY A 25 -8.61 -6.54 -49.57
C GLY A 25 -8.03 -7.95 -49.34
N GLU A 26 -6.80 -8.06 -48.85
CA GLU A 26 -6.15 -9.34 -48.52
C GLU A 26 -5.57 -9.30 -47.09
N PHE A 27 -5.36 -10.47 -46.49
CA PHE A 27 -4.70 -10.56 -45.19
C PHE A 27 -3.20 -10.31 -45.34
N SER A 28 -2.69 -9.31 -44.64
CA SER A 28 -1.26 -9.07 -44.44
C SER A 28 -1.02 -8.72 -42.98
N LEU A 29 -0.06 -9.38 -42.35
CA LEU A 29 0.35 -9.09 -40.98
C LEU A 29 1.51 -8.10 -41.00
N ILE A 30 1.34 -6.96 -40.38
CA ILE A 30 2.38 -5.93 -40.27
C ILE A 30 2.66 -5.68 -38.80
N LEU A 31 3.91 -5.82 -38.37
CA LEU A 31 4.35 -5.47 -37.02
C LEU A 31 4.97 -4.08 -37.05
N ALA A 32 4.28 -3.11 -36.46
CA ALA A 32 4.82 -1.78 -36.22
C ALA A 32 5.56 -1.81 -34.88
N VAL A 33 6.89 -1.72 -34.91
CA VAL A 33 7.74 -1.85 -33.73
C VAL A 33 8.02 -0.46 -33.16
N GLY A 34 7.58 -0.22 -31.93
CA GLY A 34 7.80 1.05 -31.23
C GLY A 34 7.69 0.88 -29.72
N ASN A 35 8.77 1.18 -29.00
CA ASN A 35 8.85 0.96 -27.56
C ASN A 35 8.06 2.01 -26.74
N TYR A 36 7.85 3.21 -27.30
CA TYR A 36 7.33 4.37 -26.57
C TYR A 36 5.92 4.72 -27.01
N GLY A 37 4.98 4.82 -26.07
CA GLY A 37 3.58 5.15 -26.35
C GLY A 37 3.40 6.52 -27.02
N ILE A 38 4.24 7.50 -26.68
CA ILE A 38 4.22 8.84 -27.32
C ILE A 38 4.55 8.73 -28.81
N LEU A 39 5.61 8.00 -29.15
CA LEU A 39 6.02 7.78 -30.54
C LEU A 39 4.93 7.02 -31.31
N ARG A 40 4.39 5.95 -30.71
CA ARG A 40 3.29 5.18 -31.30
C ARG A 40 2.08 6.07 -31.63
N ARG A 41 1.68 6.94 -30.70
CA ARG A 41 0.56 7.89 -30.91
C ARG A 41 0.85 8.89 -32.03
N GLN A 42 2.03 9.52 -32.03
CA GLN A 42 2.44 10.49 -33.07
C GLN A 42 2.44 9.84 -34.46
N ILE A 43 2.97 8.63 -34.59
CA ILE A 43 3.00 7.90 -35.86
C ILE A 43 1.59 7.46 -36.28
N SER A 44 0.75 7.00 -35.35
CA SER A 44 -0.65 6.66 -35.64
C SER A 44 -1.47 7.87 -36.14
N GLU A 45 -1.28 9.05 -35.54
CA GLU A 45 -1.93 10.30 -36.00
C GLU A 45 -1.46 10.67 -37.43
N GLN A 46 -0.14 10.66 -37.67
CA GLN A 46 0.41 10.91 -39.01
C GLN A 46 -0.04 9.88 -40.04
N LEU A 47 -0.18 8.61 -39.63
CA LEU A 47 -0.67 7.53 -40.48
C LEU A 47 -2.12 7.76 -40.88
N GLN A 48 -2.99 8.19 -39.96
CA GLN A 48 -4.39 8.54 -40.26
C GLN A 48 -4.51 9.75 -41.19
N GLU A 49 -3.61 10.74 -41.08
CA GLU A 49 -3.62 11.92 -41.94
C GLU A 49 -3.08 11.66 -43.35
N GLN A 50 -2.05 10.82 -43.49
CA GLN A 50 -1.34 10.61 -44.76
C GLN A 50 -1.83 9.39 -45.54
N CYS A 51 -2.46 8.41 -44.87
CA CYS A 51 -2.97 7.23 -45.53
C CYS A 51 -4.30 7.53 -46.24
N SER A 52 -4.40 7.11 -47.50
CA SER A 52 -5.62 7.29 -48.30
C SER A 52 -6.75 6.32 -47.91
N ILE A 53 -6.42 5.26 -47.17
CA ILE A 53 -7.32 4.19 -46.75
C ILE A 53 -7.77 4.44 -45.31
N PRO A 54 -9.07 4.33 -44.98
CA PRO A 54 -9.55 4.44 -43.60
C PRO A 54 -9.07 3.27 -42.75
N ILE A 55 -8.32 3.59 -41.68
CA ILE A 55 -7.80 2.61 -40.73
C ILE A 55 -8.69 2.60 -39.49
N ARG A 56 -9.22 1.43 -39.13
CA ARG A 56 -9.93 1.25 -37.85
C ARG A 56 -8.91 0.96 -36.75
N GLU A 57 -8.99 1.67 -35.64
CA GLU A 57 -8.13 1.44 -34.48
C GLU A 57 -8.86 0.63 -33.40
N LEU A 58 -8.16 -0.34 -32.82
CA LEU A 58 -8.62 -1.17 -31.72
C LEU A 58 -7.57 -1.20 -30.61
N VAL A 59 -7.98 -0.84 -29.39
CA VAL A 59 -7.12 -0.91 -28.19
C VAL A 59 -7.55 -2.12 -27.38
N LEU A 60 -6.62 -3.04 -27.10
CA LEU A 60 -6.92 -4.23 -26.30
C LEU A 60 -7.01 -3.93 -24.81
N GLU A 61 -7.99 -4.54 -24.15
CA GLU A 61 -8.11 -4.51 -22.69
C GLU A 61 -7.12 -5.46 -22.01
N GLN A 62 -6.74 -5.15 -20.76
CA GLN A 62 -5.77 -5.95 -20.00
C GLN A 62 -6.24 -7.40 -19.73
N SER A 63 -7.56 -7.64 -19.74
CA SER A 63 -8.21 -8.93 -19.46
C SER A 63 -8.34 -9.86 -20.66
N VAL A 64 -7.85 -9.45 -21.85
CA VAL A 64 -7.96 -10.25 -23.08
C VAL A 64 -7.20 -11.57 -22.93
N LYS A 65 -7.84 -12.67 -23.37
CA LYS A 65 -7.27 -14.03 -23.34
C LYS A 65 -6.85 -14.54 -24.72
N THR A 66 -7.42 -14.00 -25.79
CA THR A 66 -7.25 -14.50 -27.17
C THR A 66 -7.35 -13.35 -28.16
N LEU A 67 -6.30 -13.11 -28.94
CA LEU A 67 -6.23 -11.97 -29.87
C LEU A 67 -7.30 -12.05 -30.97
N TYR A 68 -7.41 -13.20 -31.64
CA TYR A 68 -8.33 -13.38 -32.77
C TYR A 68 -9.80 -13.18 -32.38
N THR A 69 -10.23 -13.80 -31.28
CA THR A 69 -11.64 -13.77 -30.87
C THR A 69 -12.05 -12.35 -30.48
N THR A 70 -11.18 -11.61 -29.79
CA THR A 70 -11.43 -10.21 -29.43
C THR A 70 -11.55 -9.34 -30.69
N ILE A 71 -10.70 -9.54 -31.70
CA ILE A 71 -10.81 -8.83 -32.97
C ILE A 71 -12.17 -9.15 -33.65
N VAL A 72 -12.56 -10.42 -33.71
CA VAL A 72 -13.83 -10.83 -34.34
C VAL A 72 -15.05 -10.30 -33.58
N GLU A 73 -15.02 -10.31 -32.25
CA GLU A 73 -16.11 -9.79 -31.40
C GLU A 73 -16.30 -8.28 -31.58
N GLU A 74 -15.21 -7.52 -31.64
CA GLU A 74 -15.22 -6.06 -31.82
C GLU A 74 -15.59 -5.62 -33.24
N LEU A 75 -15.21 -6.39 -34.25
CA LEU A 75 -15.56 -6.12 -35.64
C LEU A 75 -16.98 -6.62 -35.99
N GLY A 76 -17.45 -7.68 -35.35
CA GLY A 76 -18.71 -8.35 -35.68
C GLY A 76 -18.72 -8.83 -37.13
N LEU A 77 -19.68 -8.33 -37.92
CA LEU A 77 -19.80 -8.63 -39.36
C LEU A 77 -19.04 -7.65 -40.27
N GLN A 78 -18.40 -6.62 -39.70
CA GLN A 78 -17.74 -5.58 -40.49
C GLN A 78 -16.32 -6.02 -40.86
N GLN A 79 -15.92 -5.80 -42.12
CA GLN A 79 -14.53 -5.92 -42.55
C GLN A 79 -14.01 -4.53 -42.94
N PRO A 80 -13.19 -3.89 -42.07
CA PRO A 80 -12.61 -2.58 -42.38
C PRO A 80 -11.59 -2.70 -43.51
N GLU A 81 -11.22 -1.58 -44.13
CA GLU A 81 -10.20 -1.58 -45.19
C GLU A 81 -8.78 -1.81 -44.64
N ALA A 82 -8.56 -1.47 -43.37
CA ALA A 82 -7.36 -1.80 -42.59
C ALA A 82 -7.70 -1.81 -41.09
N LEU A 83 -7.04 -2.67 -40.31
CA LEU A 83 -7.17 -2.71 -38.85
C LEU A 83 -5.81 -2.48 -38.19
N MET A 84 -5.77 -1.55 -37.24
CA MET A 84 -4.62 -1.31 -36.38
C MET A 84 -4.95 -1.66 -34.93
N VAL A 85 -4.14 -2.51 -34.31
CA VAL A 85 -4.34 -3.00 -32.95
C VAL A 85 -3.20 -2.53 -32.05
N SER A 86 -3.54 -1.92 -30.92
CA SER A 86 -2.61 -1.46 -29.89
C SER A 86 -2.96 -2.05 -28.51
N GLY A 87 -2.03 -1.94 -27.55
CA GLY A 87 -2.25 -2.40 -26.17
C GLY A 87 -1.92 -3.88 -25.89
N ILE A 88 -1.36 -4.61 -26.87
CA ILE A 88 -0.96 -6.02 -26.68
C ILE A 88 0.07 -6.16 -25.55
N ASP A 89 0.99 -5.19 -25.43
CA ASP A 89 2.02 -5.12 -24.39
C ASP A 89 1.47 -4.88 -22.98
N SER A 90 0.19 -4.49 -22.85
CA SER A 90 -0.48 -4.24 -21.56
C SER A 90 -1.36 -5.41 -21.07
N VAL A 91 -1.44 -6.52 -21.80
CA VAL A 91 -2.28 -7.68 -21.45
C VAL A 91 -1.65 -8.51 -20.32
N SER A 92 -2.43 -8.82 -19.28
CA SER A 92 -1.90 -9.44 -18.05
C SER A 92 -1.31 -10.84 -18.25
N CYS A 93 -1.86 -11.62 -19.19
CA CYS A 93 -1.44 -13.00 -19.49
C CYS A 93 -0.91 -13.12 -20.93
N ILE A 94 -0.02 -12.22 -21.35
CA ILE A 94 0.46 -12.16 -22.74
C ILE A 94 0.99 -13.49 -23.28
N GLU A 95 1.68 -14.32 -22.47
CA GLU A 95 2.19 -15.63 -22.93
C GLU A 95 1.06 -16.60 -23.33
N GLU A 96 -0.05 -16.60 -22.61
CA GLU A 96 -1.23 -17.40 -22.93
C GLU A 96 -1.88 -16.92 -24.23
N VAL A 97 -2.01 -15.59 -24.40
CA VAL A 97 -2.56 -14.98 -25.61
C VAL A 97 -1.72 -15.32 -26.83
N LEU A 98 -0.40 -15.21 -26.72
CA LEU A 98 0.54 -15.55 -27.79
C LEU A 98 0.47 -17.04 -28.14
N THR A 99 0.41 -17.91 -27.13
CA THR A 99 0.29 -19.37 -27.35
C THR A 99 -1.03 -19.72 -28.05
N ALA A 100 -2.14 -19.12 -27.62
CA ALA A 100 -3.43 -19.29 -28.26
C ALA A 100 -3.38 -18.77 -29.71
N THR A 101 -2.79 -17.60 -29.94
CA THR A 101 -2.62 -17.02 -31.28
C THR A 101 -1.89 -17.98 -32.23
N ASN A 102 -0.87 -18.71 -31.76
CA ASN A 102 -0.19 -19.70 -32.60
C ASN A 102 -1.09 -20.88 -33.02
N GLN A 103 -1.97 -21.32 -32.10
CA GLN A 103 -2.85 -22.47 -32.31
C GLN A 103 -3.95 -22.17 -33.33
N ILE A 104 -4.47 -20.95 -33.33
CA ILE A 104 -5.55 -20.49 -34.23
C ILE A 104 -5.04 -19.57 -35.35
N ARG A 105 -3.73 -19.56 -35.63
CA ARG A 105 -3.13 -18.63 -36.61
C ARG A 105 -3.78 -18.69 -38.00
N GLU A 106 -4.16 -19.89 -38.47
CA GLU A 106 -4.74 -20.06 -39.82
C GLU A 106 -6.06 -19.32 -39.98
N GLU A 107 -6.79 -19.09 -38.88
CA GLU A 107 -8.03 -18.32 -38.88
C GLU A 107 -7.80 -16.85 -39.25
N PHE A 108 -6.62 -16.27 -38.95
CA PHE A 108 -6.31 -14.89 -39.32
C PHE A 108 -6.29 -14.69 -40.85
N ARG A 109 -6.03 -15.74 -41.64
CA ARG A 109 -6.08 -15.67 -43.10
C ARG A 109 -7.49 -15.45 -43.65
N ASN A 110 -8.53 -15.62 -42.82
CA ASN A 110 -9.91 -15.34 -43.20
C ASN A 110 -10.23 -13.84 -43.23
N PHE A 111 -9.38 -13.00 -42.62
CA PHE A 111 -9.50 -11.56 -42.74
C PHE A 111 -9.19 -11.11 -44.17
N ARG A 112 -9.94 -10.13 -44.70
CA ARG A 112 -9.68 -9.53 -46.02
C ARG A 112 -9.18 -8.10 -45.91
N PHE A 113 -8.31 -7.87 -44.93
CA PHE A 113 -7.72 -6.57 -44.67
C PHE A 113 -6.34 -6.74 -44.02
N PRO A 114 -5.44 -5.76 -44.21
CA PRO A 114 -4.19 -5.70 -43.48
C PRO A 114 -4.41 -5.49 -41.99
N LEU A 115 -3.68 -6.26 -41.20
CA LEU A 115 -3.64 -6.21 -39.75
C LEU A 115 -2.29 -5.63 -39.29
N VAL A 116 -2.32 -4.41 -38.76
CA VAL A 116 -1.16 -3.75 -38.15
C VAL A 116 -1.20 -3.99 -36.65
N LEU A 117 -0.16 -4.62 -36.09
CA LEU A 117 -0.01 -4.81 -34.65
C LEU A 117 1.11 -3.92 -34.13
N TRP A 118 0.81 -3.04 -33.17
CA TRP A 118 1.83 -2.31 -32.43
C TRP A 118 2.50 -3.23 -31.41
N VAL A 119 3.84 -3.36 -31.51
CA VAL A 119 4.64 -4.21 -30.63
C VAL A 119 5.87 -3.47 -30.09
N THR A 120 6.33 -3.86 -28.91
CA THR A 120 7.63 -3.42 -28.36
C THR A 120 8.72 -4.43 -28.74
N ASP A 121 9.99 -4.07 -28.62
CA ASP A 121 11.12 -4.99 -28.88
C ASP A 121 11.03 -6.26 -28.03
N LYS A 122 10.60 -6.11 -26.77
CA LYS A 122 10.38 -7.23 -25.86
C LYS A 122 9.29 -8.16 -26.39
N LEU A 123 8.17 -7.60 -26.85
CA LEU A 123 7.06 -8.38 -27.39
C LEU A 123 7.43 -9.03 -28.73
N LEU A 124 8.22 -8.35 -29.57
CA LEU A 124 8.76 -8.91 -30.82
C LEU A 124 9.65 -10.12 -30.53
N GLN A 125 10.57 -10.03 -29.56
CA GLN A 125 11.38 -11.19 -29.13
C GLN A 125 10.51 -12.34 -28.60
N MET A 126 9.43 -12.03 -27.86
CA MET A 126 8.49 -13.05 -27.41
C MET A 126 7.73 -13.70 -28.57
N LEU A 127 7.31 -12.93 -29.58
CA LEU A 127 6.68 -13.45 -30.79
C LEU A 127 7.62 -14.38 -31.56
N ILE A 128 8.87 -13.97 -31.77
CA ILE A 128 9.90 -14.79 -32.44
C ILE A 128 10.13 -16.10 -31.68
N ARG A 129 10.19 -16.06 -30.34
CA ARG A 129 10.48 -17.24 -29.52
C ARG A 129 9.30 -18.18 -29.36
N SER A 130 8.10 -17.63 -29.12
CA SER A 130 6.94 -18.39 -28.67
C SER A 130 5.93 -18.69 -29.79
N VAL A 131 5.95 -17.92 -30.88
CA VAL A 131 4.96 -18.00 -31.97
C VAL A 131 5.64 -17.81 -33.36
N PRO A 132 6.69 -18.59 -33.68
CA PRO A 132 7.53 -18.35 -34.87
C PRO A 132 6.75 -18.46 -36.18
N ASP A 133 5.75 -19.35 -36.26
CA ASP A 133 4.95 -19.57 -37.47
C ASP A 133 4.07 -18.36 -37.80
N PHE A 134 3.47 -17.72 -36.79
CA PHE A 134 2.68 -16.50 -36.99
C PHE A 134 3.58 -15.32 -37.35
N HIS A 135 4.73 -15.18 -36.67
CA HIS A 135 5.73 -14.15 -36.99
C HIS A 135 6.25 -14.29 -38.43
N SER A 136 6.37 -15.52 -38.96
CA SER A 136 6.84 -15.76 -40.33
C SER A 136 5.99 -15.11 -41.42
N TRP A 137 4.74 -14.74 -41.13
CA TRP A 137 3.85 -14.05 -42.06
C TRP A 137 3.99 -12.53 -42.01
N SER A 138 4.75 -12.02 -41.04
CA SER A 138 4.78 -10.60 -40.75
C SER A 138 5.84 -9.83 -41.52
N SER A 139 5.49 -8.60 -41.90
CA SER A 139 6.46 -7.57 -42.28
C SER A 139 6.71 -6.64 -41.09
N CYS A 140 7.96 -6.40 -40.73
CA CYS A 140 8.31 -5.52 -39.59
C CYS A 140 8.69 -4.13 -40.09
N VAL A 141 8.12 -3.10 -39.46
CA VAL A 141 8.48 -1.71 -39.68
C VAL A 141 8.92 -1.12 -38.34
N GLU A 142 10.18 -0.72 -38.24
CA GLU A 142 10.77 -0.21 -37.01
C GLU A 142 10.71 1.32 -36.95
N PHE A 143 10.31 1.84 -35.79
CA PHE A 143 10.31 3.27 -35.49
C PHE A 143 11.27 3.56 -34.34
N VAL A 144 12.20 4.49 -34.57
CA VAL A 144 13.26 4.83 -33.62
C VAL A 144 12.97 6.19 -33.00
N ILE A 145 12.96 6.27 -31.68
CA ILE A 145 12.81 7.54 -30.98
C ILE A 145 14.13 8.32 -31.00
N SER A 146 14.06 9.62 -31.29
CA SER A 146 15.25 10.48 -31.25
C SER A 146 15.68 10.76 -29.81
N SER A 147 16.97 11.06 -29.59
CA SER A 147 17.45 11.38 -28.24
C SER A 147 16.79 12.63 -27.65
N GLY A 148 16.44 13.62 -28.49
CA GLY A 148 15.68 14.80 -28.04
C GLY A 148 14.28 14.45 -27.53
N GLN A 149 13.56 13.56 -28.23
CA GLN A 149 12.24 13.09 -27.79
C GLN A 149 12.33 12.21 -26.53
N LEU A 150 13.40 11.43 -26.36
CA LEU A 150 13.66 10.69 -25.12
C LEU A 150 13.85 11.62 -23.93
N ILE A 151 14.66 12.68 -24.10
CA ILE A 151 14.89 13.70 -23.09
C ILE A 151 13.58 14.39 -22.72
N GLU A 152 12.81 14.83 -23.72
CA GLU A 152 11.51 15.48 -23.52
C GLU A 152 10.51 14.55 -22.80
N PHE A 153 10.49 13.26 -23.14
CA PHE A 153 9.65 12.28 -22.44
C PHE A 153 10.03 12.12 -20.96
N ILE A 154 11.32 12.02 -20.65
CA ILE A 154 11.80 11.94 -19.26
C ILE A 154 11.44 13.23 -18.52
N GLU A 155 11.64 14.39 -19.13
CA GLU A 155 11.32 15.70 -18.55
C GLU A 155 9.83 15.80 -18.23
N GLN A 156 8.96 15.57 -19.22
CA GLN A 156 7.51 15.61 -19.02
C GLN A 156 7.03 14.63 -17.95
N THR A 157 7.57 13.42 -17.93
CA THR A 157 7.16 12.40 -16.95
C THR A 157 7.62 12.78 -15.54
N THR A 158 8.86 13.23 -15.38
CA THR A 158 9.40 13.65 -14.09
C THR A 158 8.67 14.89 -13.56
N ASP A 159 8.40 15.88 -14.41
CA ASP A 159 7.65 17.08 -14.07
C ASP A 159 6.21 16.77 -13.64
N GLN A 160 5.54 15.84 -14.33
CA GLN A 160 4.20 15.37 -13.94
C GLN A 160 4.22 14.72 -12.55
N VAL A 161 5.25 13.92 -12.25
CA VAL A 161 5.38 13.29 -10.93
C VAL A 161 5.62 14.34 -9.85
N PHE A 162 6.52 15.30 -10.07
CA PHE A 162 6.73 16.41 -9.14
C PHE A 162 5.45 17.23 -8.94
N ALA A 163 4.75 17.58 -10.01
CA ALA A 163 3.49 18.33 -9.92
C ALA A 163 2.44 17.59 -9.09
N LYS A 164 2.31 16.26 -9.27
CA LYS A 164 1.41 15.42 -8.44
C LYS A 164 1.85 15.40 -6.97
N VAL A 165 3.14 15.25 -6.68
CA VAL A 165 3.69 15.26 -5.30
C VAL A 165 3.52 16.63 -4.62
N VAL A 166 3.67 17.72 -5.38
CA VAL A 166 3.42 19.08 -4.90
C VAL A 166 1.93 19.28 -4.61
N ALA A 167 1.05 18.82 -5.50
CA ALA A 167 -0.40 18.93 -5.36
C ALA A 167 -1.00 18.00 -4.29
N SER A 168 -0.35 16.88 -3.96
CA SER A 168 -0.88 15.92 -2.98
C SER A 168 -0.97 16.51 -1.57
N ARG A 169 -1.80 15.92 -0.72
CA ARG A 169 -1.73 16.24 0.72
C ARG A 169 -0.44 15.69 1.31
N GLU A 170 0.11 16.37 2.31
CA GLU A 170 1.35 15.93 2.99
C GLU A 170 1.18 14.57 3.68
N THR A 171 -0.05 14.26 4.10
CA THR A 171 -0.43 13.04 4.80
C THR A 171 -0.81 11.90 3.85
N GLU A 172 -0.70 12.13 2.55
CA GLU A 172 -1.01 11.17 1.51
C GLU A 172 0.29 10.75 0.83
N PHE A 173 0.76 9.56 1.15
CA PHE A 173 1.82 8.95 0.37
C PHE A 173 1.25 8.51 -0.99
N LEU A 174 1.57 9.24 -2.07
CA LEU A 174 1.17 8.84 -3.42
C LEU A 174 1.83 7.50 -3.78
N HIS A 175 1.04 6.43 -3.80
CA HIS A 175 1.48 5.12 -4.27
C HIS A 175 1.92 5.18 -5.73
N SER A 176 2.81 4.26 -6.12
CA SER A 176 3.26 4.10 -7.50
C SER A 176 2.09 3.91 -8.47
N SER A 177 0.95 3.38 -8.01
CA SER A 177 -0.26 3.19 -8.80
C SER A 177 -0.90 4.52 -9.19
N THR A 178 -1.03 5.45 -8.24
CA THR A 178 -1.56 6.81 -8.47
C THR A 178 -0.65 7.65 -9.38
N LEU A 179 0.64 7.32 -9.36
CA LEU A 179 1.63 7.95 -10.24
C LEU A 179 1.71 7.28 -11.64
N ASN A 180 1.00 6.18 -11.88
CA ASN A 180 1.14 5.31 -13.08
C ASN A 180 2.56 4.74 -13.26
N LEU A 181 3.26 4.49 -12.15
CA LEU A 181 4.65 4.04 -12.12
C LEU A 181 4.83 2.72 -11.36
N ASN A 182 3.80 1.88 -11.26
CA ASN A 182 3.95 0.55 -10.68
C ASN A 182 5.04 -0.25 -11.40
N LYS A 183 5.78 -1.11 -10.68
CA LYS A 183 6.68 -2.10 -11.30
C LYS A 183 5.86 -2.96 -12.27
N GLY A 184 6.04 -2.75 -13.57
CA GLY A 184 5.26 -3.39 -14.66
C GLY A 184 4.27 -2.47 -15.39
N SER A 185 4.08 -1.22 -14.96
CA SER A 185 3.38 -0.21 -15.76
C SER A 185 4.16 0.15 -17.02
N ALA A 186 3.46 0.43 -18.11
CA ALA A 186 4.09 0.81 -19.38
C ALA A 186 5.03 2.02 -19.21
N SER A 187 4.60 3.05 -18.44
CA SER A 187 5.39 4.26 -18.22
C SER A 187 6.68 4.02 -17.44
N TYR A 188 6.70 3.10 -16.47
CA TYR A 188 7.94 2.75 -15.76
C TYR A 188 8.94 2.02 -16.68
N VAL A 189 8.45 1.05 -17.46
CA VAL A 189 9.28 0.30 -18.41
C VAL A 189 9.86 1.23 -19.49
N GLU A 190 9.04 2.17 -19.98
CA GLU A 190 9.49 3.20 -20.92
C GLU A 190 10.56 4.12 -20.31
N LEU A 191 10.41 4.55 -19.05
CA LEU A 191 11.42 5.36 -18.36
C LEU A 191 12.77 4.64 -18.17
N GLU A 192 12.75 3.38 -17.72
CA GLU A 192 13.98 2.59 -17.60
C GLU A 192 14.64 2.37 -18.96
N SER A 193 13.84 2.08 -19.99
CA SER A 193 14.34 1.88 -21.35
C SER A 193 14.93 3.17 -21.92
N ALA A 194 14.29 4.32 -21.68
CA ALA A 194 14.78 5.64 -22.11
C ALA A 194 16.16 5.95 -21.54
N ARG A 195 16.37 5.70 -20.24
CA ARG A 195 17.67 5.88 -19.59
C ARG A 195 18.74 4.98 -20.21
N GLN A 196 18.46 3.68 -20.33
CA GLN A 196 19.41 2.72 -20.89
C GLN A 196 19.76 3.03 -22.35
N GLU A 197 18.80 3.51 -23.12
CA GLU A 197 19.01 3.86 -24.53
C GLU A 197 19.88 5.10 -24.70
N LEU A 198 19.69 6.14 -23.87
CA LEU A 198 20.58 7.31 -23.83
C LEU A 198 22.00 6.93 -23.39
N GLU A 199 22.14 6.08 -22.37
CA GLU A 199 23.43 5.56 -21.93
C GLU A 199 24.16 4.77 -23.04
N LYS A 200 23.44 3.89 -23.77
CA LYS A 200 24.00 3.15 -24.92
C LYS A 200 24.44 4.07 -26.06
N ARG A 201 23.73 5.18 -26.28
CA ARG A 201 24.07 6.21 -27.28
C ARG A 201 25.24 7.10 -26.82
N GLY A 202 25.69 6.97 -25.57
CA GLY A 202 26.74 7.80 -25.00
C GLY A 202 26.30 9.25 -24.75
N GLU A 203 24.99 9.50 -24.68
CA GLU A 203 24.42 10.81 -24.43
C GLU A 203 24.07 10.95 -22.94
N ALA A 204 24.80 11.81 -22.23
CA ALA A 204 24.54 12.08 -20.83
C ALA A 204 23.34 13.02 -20.66
N LEU A 205 22.48 12.72 -19.68
CA LEU A 205 21.42 13.63 -19.26
C LEU A 205 22.00 14.87 -18.60
N ALA A 206 21.30 16.01 -18.73
CA ALA A 206 21.63 17.18 -17.94
C ALA A 206 21.47 16.85 -16.44
N PRO A 207 22.33 17.39 -15.54
CA PRO A 207 22.30 17.04 -14.12
C PRO A 207 20.93 17.22 -13.45
N GLU A 208 20.17 18.24 -13.83
CA GLU A 208 18.82 18.49 -13.30
C GLU A 208 17.81 17.42 -13.72
N LEU A 209 17.91 16.97 -14.97
CA LEU A 209 17.01 15.94 -15.49
C LEU A 209 17.36 14.56 -14.94
N GLU A 210 18.66 14.26 -14.80
CA GLU A 210 19.12 13.05 -14.13
C GLU A 210 18.69 13.03 -12.65
N ALA A 211 18.82 14.15 -11.94
CA ALA A 211 18.35 14.28 -10.57
C ALA A 211 16.84 14.06 -10.44
N SER A 212 16.07 14.57 -11.40
CA SER A 212 14.62 14.39 -11.46
C SER A 212 14.25 12.92 -11.71
N LEU A 213 14.96 12.25 -12.61
CA LEU A 213 14.75 10.83 -12.90
C LEU A 213 15.09 9.95 -11.69
N GLU A 214 16.23 10.18 -11.02
CA GLU A 214 16.61 9.46 -9.79
C GLU A 214 15.55 9.63 -8.69
N PHE A 215 14.96 10.82 -8.54
CA PHE A 215 13.84 11.02 -7.60
C PHE A 215 12.63 10.15 -7.96
N VAL A 216 12.23 10.12 -9.24
CA VAL A 216 11.12 9.30 -9.70
C VAL A 216 11.38 7.82 -9.46
N LEU A 217 12.58 7.32 -9.80
CA LEU A 217 12.97 5.93 -9.54
C LEU A 217 12.92 5.58 -8.06
N GLY A 218 13.35 6.50 -7.18
CA GLY A 218 13.19 6.35 -5.74
C GLY A 218 11.73 6.18 -5.31
N ARG A 219 10.80 6.96 -5.89
CA ARG A 219 9.34 6.81 -5.63
C ARG A 219 8.80 5.46 -6.10
N VAL A 220 9.34 4.89 -7.18
CA VAL A 220 8.89 3.58 -7.71
C VAL A 220 9.43 2.41 -6.90
N ALA A 221 10.62 2.53 -6.34
CA ALA A 221 11.27 1.49 -5.54
C ALA A 221 10.64 1.29 -4.15
N ASP A 222 9.36 1.65 -3.97
CA ASP A 222 8.55 1.48 -2.76
C ASP A 222 9.29 1.98 -1.52
N ASN A 223 9.19 3.30 -1.26
CA ASN A 223 9.85 4.22 -0.29
C ASN A 223 10.25 3.71 1.12
N CYS A 224 10.17 2.42 1.37
CA CYS A 224 10.68 1.63 2.49
C CYS A 224 11.89 0.74 2.12
N GLN A 225 12.20 0.49 0.84
CA GLN A 225 13.34 -0.33 0.43
C GLN A 225 14.65 0.47 0.40
N GLU A 226 15.79 -0.20 0.61
CA GLU A 226 17.10 0.45 0.58
C GLU A 226 17.45 1.01 -0.81
N GLU A 227 16.94 0.38 -1.88
CA GLU A 227 17.01 0.87 -3.26
C GLU A 227 16.42 2.29 -3.40
N SER A 228 15.26 2.55 -2.78
CA SER A 228 14.64 3.87 -2.82
C SER A 228 15.50 4.96 -2.18
N ARG A 229 16.16 4.66 -1.06
CA ARG A 229 17.10 5.57 -0.40
C ARG A 229 18.26 5.92 -1.32
N GLN A 230 18.88 4.92 -1.95
CA GLN A 230 20.02 5.13 -2.83
C GLN A 230 19.68 6.04 -4.01
N HIS A 231 18.49 5.87 -4.59
CA HIS A 231 17.98 6.74 -5.64
C HIS A 231 17.79 8.19 -5.15
N TYR A 232 17.20 8.39 -3.97
CA TYR A 232 17.07 9.75 -3.41
C TYR A 232 18.42 10.38 -3.05
N GLU A 233 19.38 9.61 -2.54
CA GLU A 233 20.73 10.10 -2.22
C GLU A 233 21.47 10.54 -3.50
N ARG A 234 21.35 9.77 -4.60
CA ARG A 234 21.88 10.16 -5.92
C ARG A 234 21.21 11.43 -6.45
N SER A 235 19.89 11.49 -6.38
CA SER A 235 19.11 12.68 -6.75
C SER A 235 19.57 13.91 -5.95
N LEU A 236 19.72 13.77 -4.62
CA LEU A 236 20.17 14.86 -3.75
C LEU A 236 21.60 15.31 -4.08
N ALA A 237 22.50 14.38 -4.38
CA ALA A 237 23.88 14.69 -4.75
C ALA A 237 23.96 15.53 -6.04
N LEU A 238 23.06 15.28 -6.99
CA LEU A 238 22.94 16.06 -8.22
C LEU A 238 22.27 17.42 -7.97
N TRP A 239 21.18 17.48 -7.18
CA TRP A 239 20.53 18.73 -6.80
C TRP A 239 21.41 19.66 -5.94
N LYS A 240 22.44 19.14 -5.28
CA LYS A 240 23.45 19.96 -4.58
C LYS A 240 24.40 20.68 -5.54
N GLN A 241 24.51 20.20 -6.79
CA GLN A 241 25.35 20.81 -7.83
C GLN A 241 24.60 21.86 -8.64
N THR A 242 23.26 21.90 -8.52
CA THR A 242 22.37 22.80 -9.27
C THR A 242 21.65 23.75 -8.31
N ASP A 243 21.05 24.83 -8.83
CA ASP A 243 20.42 25.88 -8.00
C ASP A 243 18.91 25.67 -7.79
N ASN A 244 18.40 24.46 -8.08
CA ASN A 244 16.97 24.16 -7.93
C ASN A 244 16.63 23.75 -6.49
N LEU A 245 16.53 24.76 -5.62
CA LEU A 245 16.24 24.60 -4.20
C LEU A 245 14.86 23.94 -3.93
N GLU A 246 13.88 24.15 -4.81
CA GLU A 246 12.54 23.56 -4.67
C GLU A 246 12.57 22.04 -4.79
N ARG A 247 13.11 21.51 -5.91
CA ARG A 247 13.20 20.06 -6.11
C ARG A 247 14.13 19.41 -5.09
N ARG A 248 15.21 20.10 -4.69
CA ARG A 248 16.06 19.68 -3.58
C ARG A 248 15.27 19.51 -2.28
N GLY A 249 14.42 20.48 -1.94
CA GLY A 249 13.55 20.45 -0.76
C GLY A 249 12.63 19.22 -0.74
N HIS A 250 12.03 18.87 -1.88
CA HIS A 250 11.19 17.67 -2.00
C HIS A 250 11.96 16.35 -1.82
N VAL A 251 13.16 16.26 -2.39
CA VAL A 251 14.00 15.05 -2.25
C VAL A 251 14.42 14.87 -0.78
N LEU A 252 14.83 15.95 -0.12
CA LEU A 252 15.13 15.95 1.32
C LEU A 252 13.92 15.51 2.15
N PHE A 253 12.73 15.99 1.82
CA PHE A 253 11.49 15.56 2.50
C PHE A 253 11.24 14.05 2.34
N CYS A 254 11.39 13.50 1.13
CA CYS A 254 11.24 12.06 0.89
C CYS A 254 12.29 11.22 1.64
N LEU A 255 13.55 11.68 1.71
CA LEU A 255 14.57 11.04 2.56
C LEU A 255 14.19 11.08 4.04
N GLY A 256 13.63 12.19 4.53
CA GLY A 256 13.12 12.30 5.89
C GLY A 256 12.02 11.26 6.19
N LEU A 257 11.06 11.10 5.26
CA LEU A 257 10.02 10.07 5.36
C LEU A 257 10.61 8.65 5.33
N TRP A 258 11.60 8.40 4.47
CA TRP A 258 12.29 7.11 4.39
C TRP A 258 12.94 6.76 5.74
N TRP A 259 13.71 7.68 6.33
CA TRP A 259 14.38 7.46 7.62
C TRP A 259 13.39 7.33 8.78
N ALA A 260 12.32 8.12 8.78
CA ALA A 260 11.24 7.99 9.76
C ALA A 260 10.58 6.61 9.67
N GLY A 261 10.33 6.11 8.46
CA GLY A 261 9.84 4.76 8.22
C GLY A 261 10.85 3.69 8.66
N TYR A 262 12.11 3.84 8.29
CA TYR A 262 13.19 2.91 8.65
C TYR A 262 13.28 2.70 10.17
N GLY A 263 13.22 3.79 10.94
CA GLY A 263 13.26 3.76 12.41
C GLY A 263 12.07 3.05 13.07
N LEU A 264 10.91 2.98 12.41
CA LEU A 264 9.75 2.19 12.90
C LEU A 264 9.98 0.68 12.76
N TRP A 265 10.76 0.26 11.77
CA TRP A 265 11.04 -1.16 11.50
C TRP A 265 12.31 -1.67 12.20
N HIS A 266 13.29 -0.79 12.40
CA HIS A 266 14.62 -1.11 12.91
C HIS A 266 14.83 -0.50 14.29
N GLN A 267 14.18 -1.10 15.30
CA GLN A 267 14.18 -0.58 16.66
C GLN A 267 15.59 -0.36 17.25
N ALA A 268 16.56 -1.19 16.87
CA ALA A 268 17.95 -1.07 17.31
C ALA A 268 18.65 0.20 16.80
N GLU A 269 18.25 0.67 15.62
CA GLU A 269 18.85 1.83 14.93
C GLU A 269 17.90 3.04 14.95
N LYS A 270 16.79 2.95 15.69
CA LYS A 270 15.72 3.95 15.70
C LYS A 270 16.22 5.34 16.06
N GLU A 271 17.10 5.47 17.06
CA GLU A 271 17.60 6.76 17.52
C GLU A 271 18.40 7.47 16.40
N GLN A 272 19.30 6.73 15.75
CA GLN A 272 20.06 7.23 14.60
C GLN A 272 19.12 7.58 13.43
N ALA A 273 18.14 6.73 13.14
CA ALA A 273 17.17 6.97 12.08
C ALA A 273 16.31 8.22 12.34
N CYS A 274 15.87 8.43 13.58
CA CYS A 274 15.14 9.63 13.98
C CYS A 274 16.01 10.89 13.84
N GLU A 275 17.30 10.82 14.16
CA GLU A 275 18.23 11.95 13.97
C GLU A 275 18.39 12.30 12.50
N GLN A 276 18.59 11.30 11.64
CA GLN A 276 18.66 11.51 10.19
C GLN A 276 17.36 12.11 9.66
N ALA A 277 16.20 11.58 10.07
CA ALA A 277 14.91 12.10 9.66
C ALA A 277 14.73 13.58 10.04
N LYS A 278 15.11 13.96 11.28
CA LYS A 278 15.07 15.35 11.74
C LYS A 278 15.90 16.26 10.85
N VAL A 279 17.16 15.87 10.58
CA VAL A 279 18.09 16.67 9.75
C VAL A 279 17.50 16.89 8.35
N TYR A 280 17.01 15.83 7.72
CA TYR A 280 16.41 15.93 6.38
C TYR A 280 15.14 16.80 6.35
N PHE A 281 14.26 16.70 7.36
CA PHE A 281 13.09 17.57 7.44
C PHE A 281 13.46 19.04 7.70
N GLN A 282 14.45 19.29 8.54
CA GLN A 282 14.96 20.63 8.78
C GLN A 282 15.53 21.24 7.49
N GLU A 283 16.47 20.55 6.83
CA GLU A 283 17.09 21.02 5.59
C GLU A 283 16.07 21.23 4.46
N SER A 284 15.03 20.38 4.42
CA SER A 284 13.92 20.52 3.46
C SER A 284 13.17 21.83 3.68
N VAL A 285 12.71 22.09 4.91
CA VAL A 285 11.93 23.30 5.23
C VAL A 285 12.78 24.56 5.02
N GLU A 286 14.01 24.58 5.53
CA GLU A 286 14.91 25.73 5.37
C GLU A 286 15.27 25.98 3.90
N GLY A 287 15.50 24.93 3.11
CA GLY A 287 15.76 25.03 1.68
C GLY A 287 14.58 25.60 0.89
N LEU A 288 13.35 25.20 1.24
CA LEU A 288 12.13 25.72 0.61
C LEU A 288 11.86 27.18 0.97
N GLU A 289 12.24 27.61 2.16
CA GLU A 289 12.17 29.02 2.54
C GLU A 289 13.17 29.87 1.78
N GLN A 290 14.40 29.38 1.61
CA GLN A 290 15.41 30.04 0.77
C GLN A 290 14.95 30.13 -0.70
N ALA A 291 14.17 29.15 -1.16
CA ALA A 291 13.55 29.16 -2.48
C ALA A 291 12.33 30.11 -2.61
N ASN A 292 11.96 30.85 -1.55
CA ASN A 292 10.72 31.63 -1.45
C ASN A 292 9.43 30.82 -1.65
N ARG A 293 9.46 29.50 -1.39
CA ARG A 293 8.32 28.59 -1.45
C ARG A 293 7.76 28.30 -0.05
N LEU A 294 7.28 29.36 0.61
CA LEU A 294 6.73 29.29 1.96
C LEU A 294 5.47 28.41 2.05
N ASP A 295 4.75 28.23 0.94
CA ASP A 295 3.62 27.31 0.80
C ASP A 295 4.05 25.85 1.03
N LEU A 296 5.20 25.46 0.47
CA LEU A 296 5.78 24.13 0.63
C LEU A 296 6.46 23.96 2.00
N ALA A 297 7.13 25.01 2.49
CA ALA A 297 7.65 25.00 3.86
C ALA A 297 6.53 24.76 4.89
N ALA A 298 5.39 25.45 4.73
CA ALA A 298 4.19 25.22 5.54
C ALA A 298 3.66 23.79 5.39
N LYS A 299 3.78 23.19 4.19
CA LYS A 299 3.37 21.81 3.93
C LYS A 299 4.25 20.75 4.61
N TYR A 300 5.48 21.05 5.02
CA TYR A 300 6.37 20.02 5.58
C TYR A 300 6.83 20.28 7.03
N ILE A 301 6.63 21.49 7.55
CA ILE A 301 7.13 21.91 8.87
C ILE A 301 6.65 21.03 10.04
N ASN A 302 5.45 20.43 9.95
CA ASN A 302 4.93 19.59 11.02
C ASN A 302 5.68 18.26 11.15
N PHE A 303 6.28 17.72 10.09
CA PHE A 303 7.10 16.51 10.18
C PHE A 303 8.40 16.77 10.95
N TRP A 304 8.99 17.95 10.75
CA TRP A 304 10.10 18.39 11.57
C TRP A 304 9.68 18.48 13.05
N GLY A 305 8.52 19.09 13.33
CA GLY A 305 7.94 19.13 14.68
C GLY A 305 7.70 17.75 15.29
N ASP A 306 7.17 16.79 14.52
CA ASP A 306 6.92 15.41 14.97
C ASP A 306 8.23 14.72 15.38
N THR A 307 9.31 14.88 14.61
CA THR A 307 10.61 14.31 14.97
C THR A 307 11.18 14.93 16.25
N LEU A 308 11.07 16.25 16.42
CA LEU A 308 11.51 16.95 17.63
C LEU A 308 10.72 16.54 18.87
N GLN A 309 9.39 16.38 18.74
CA GLN A 309 8.54 15.87 19.81
C GLN A 309 9.00 14.48 20.27
N ARG A 310 9.29 13.57 19.33
CA ARG A 310 9.77 12.21 19.63
C ARG A 310 11.14 12.21 20.29
N GLN A 311 12.02 13.13 19.91
CA GLN A 311 13.34 13.31 20.52
C GLN A 311 13.31 14.10 21.84
N SER A 312 12.15 14.64 22.23
CA SER A 312 12.01 15.51 23.41
C SER A 312 12.86 16.78 23.36
N ASP A 313 13.16 17.31 22.16
CA ASP A 313 13.83 18.60 21.99
C ASP A 313 12.82 19.75 22.09
N TRP A 314 12.49 20.13 23.33
CA TRP A 314 11.40 21.07 23.60
C TRP A 314 11.69 22.51 23.19
N GLU A 315 12.96 22.94 23.18
CA GLU A 315 13.31 24.32 22.83
C GLU A 315 13.26 24.51 21.31
N GLN A 316 13.81 23.56 20.53
CA GLN A 316 13.68 23.61 19.08
C GLN A 316 12.22 23.37 18.64
N LEU A 317 11.52 22.42 19.28
CA LEU A 317 10.10 22.16 18.99
C LEU A 317 9.23 23.41 19.17
N LYS A 318 9.47 24.19 20.22
CA LYS A 318 8.76 25.45 20.45
C LYS A 318 8.94 26.41 19.28
N THR A 319 10.19 26.59 18.84
CA THR A 319 10.54 27.50 17.74
C THR A 319 9.86 27.06 16.43
N VAL A 320 9.91 25.76 16.13
CA VAL A 320 9.27 25.18 14.94
C VAL A 320 7.75 25.31 15.00
N ALA A 321 7.14 25.09 16.16
CA ALA A 321 5.69 25.22 16.33
C ALA A 321 5.19 26.67 16.20
N GLU A 322 5.91 27.65 16.77
CA GLU A 322 5.58 29.07 16.60
C GLU A 322 5.72 29.51 15.13
N LYS A 323 6.74 29.01 14.44
CA LYS A 323 6.96 29.22 13.01
C LYS A 323 5.85 28.57 12.16
N ALA A 324 5.46 27.34 12.48
CA ALA A 324 4.34 26.66 11.81
C ALA A 324 3.03 27.44 11.98
N LEU A 325 2.75 27.98 13.16
CA LEU A 325 1.57 28.84 13.36
C LEU A 325 1.58 30.08 12.47
N ALA A 326 2.72 30.77 12.35
CA ALA A 326 2.85 31.94 11.48
C ALA A 326 2.64 31.58 9.99
N LEU A 327 3.19 30.44 9.55
CA LEU A 327 2.98 29.93 8.20
C LEU A 327 1.52 29.57 7.96
N HIS A 328 0.85 28.89 8.88
CA HIS A 328 -0.55 28.48 8.74
C HIS A 328 -1.57 29.63 8.92
N GLN A 329 -1.16 30.76 9.48
CA GLN A 329 -1.95 32.00 9.40
C GLN A 329 -2.01 32.55 7.97
N THR A 330 -0.93 32.36 7.19
CA THR A 330 -0.83 32.80 5.80
C THR A 330 -1.39 31.75 4.83
N TYR A 331 -0.96 30.50 5.00
CA TYR A 331 -1.36 29.33 4.24
C TYR A 331 -2.32 28.48 5.09
N SER A 332 -3.57 28.97 5.17
CA SER A 332 -4.60 28.43 6.06
C SER A 332 -4.83 26.93 5.87
N ASP A 333 -4.44 26.17 6.88
CA ASP A 333 -4.78 24.76 7.05
C ASP A 333 -5.11 24.49 8.53
N PRO A 334 -6.40 24.31 8.87
CA PRO A 334 -6.84 24.11 10.25
C PRO A 334 -6.27 22.85 10.91
N PHE A 335 -6.01 21.77 10.16
CA PHE A 335 -5.47 20.53 10.71
C PHE A 335 -4.00 20.70 11.09
N ARG A 336 -3.22 21.36 10.22
CA ARG A 336 -1.81 21.66 10.48
C ARG A 336 -1.64 22.69 11.60
N MET A 337 -2.50 23.70 11.62
CA MET A 337 -2.52 24.68 12.71
C MET A 337 -2.86 24.01 14.05
N ALA A 338 -3.82 23.07 14.07
CA ALA A 338 -4.11 22.26 15.26
C ALA A 338 -2.88 21.46 15.71
N ARG A 339 -2.11 20.89 14.77
CA ARG A 339 -0.89 20.13 15.10
C ARG A 339 0.18 21.00 15.75
N ALA A 340 0.39 22.21 15.24
CA ALA A 340 1.30 23.18 15.84
C ALA A 340 0.90 23.56 17.28
N TYR A 341 -0.40 23.73 17.57
CA TYR A 341 -0.87 23.88 18.95
C TYR A 341 -0.64 22.64 19.81
N GLY A 342 -0.80 21.44 19.24
CA GLY A 342 -0.45 20.18 19.90
C GLY A 342 1.02 20.14 20.34
N PHE A 343 1.95 20.59 19.48
CA PHE A 343 3.36 20.71 19.85
C PHE A 343 3.59 21.68 21.00
N LEU A 344 2.97 22.86 20.97
CA LEU A 344 3.05 23.83 22.06
C LEU A 344 2.47 23.28 23.37
N ALA A 345 1.45 22.43 23.30
CA ALA A 345 0.91 21.76 24.47
C ALA A 345 1.93 20.82 25.12
N GLU A 346 2.66 20.02 24.33
CA GLU A 346 3.73 19.15 24.84
C GLU A 346 4.93 19.96 25.39
N VAL A 347 5.34 21.03 24.72
CA VAL A 347 6.35 21.97 25.26
C VAL A 347 5.90 22.55 26.60
N ALA A 348 4.63 22.94 26.72
CA ALA A 348 4.08 23.46 27.96
C ALA A 348 4.02 22.38 29.07
N LEU A 349 3.71 21.12 28.72
CA LEU A 349 3.76 19.98 29.64
C LEU A 349 5.19 19.74 30.17
N ALA A 350 6.19 19.74 29.28
CA ALA A 350 7.59 19.58 29.66
C ALA A 350 8.05 20.68 30.64
N LYS A 351 7.55 21.90 30.47
CA LYS A 351 7.79 23.04 31.38
C LYS A 351 6.87 23.07 32.60
N SER A 352 6.05 22.03 32.83
CA SER A 352 5.03 21.97 33.89
C SER A 352 4.03 23.15 33.89
N ALA A 353 3.88 23.84 32.76
CA ALA A 353 2.95 24.94 32.57
C ALA A 353 1.55 24.40 32.23
N PHE A 354 0.97 23.64 33.16
CA PHE A 354 -0.22 22.82 32.91
C PHE A 354 -1.45 23.61 32.41
N LYS A 355 -1.65 24.85 32.86
CA LYS A 355 -2.75 25.70 32.37
C LYS A 355 -2.61 26.03 30.88
N LYS A 356 -1.40 26.43 30.45
CA LYS A 356 -1.11 26.69 29.04
C LYS A 356 -1.24 25.42 28.19
N ALA A 357 -0.77 24.28 28.71
CA ALA A 357 -0.94 23.00 28.03
C ALA A 357 -2.42 22.65 27.81
N GLN A 358 -3.30 22.91 28.78
CA GLN A 358 -4.75 22.74 28.62
C GLN A 358 -5.32 23.68 27.55
N GLU A 359 -4.92 24.96 27.55
CA GLU A 359 -5.37 25.95 26.57
C GLU A 359 -4.99 25.52 25.14
N TYR A 360 -3.71 25.20 24.91
CA TYR A 360 -3.23 24.75 23.60
C TYR A 360 -3.88 23.44 23.15
N SER A 361 -4.04 22.46 24.04
CA SER A 361 -4.70 21.19 23.69
C SER A 361 -6.17 21.40 23.32
N LYS A 362 -6.89 22.27 24.04
CA LYS A 362 -8.29 22.61 23.73
C LYS A 362 -8.41 23.37 22.41
N GLN A 363 -7.47 24.27 22.10
CA GLN A 363 -7.42 24.96 20.81
C GLN A 363 -7.18 23.98 19.66
N ALA A 364 -6.24 23.03 19.82
CA ALA A 364 -5.98 21.99 18.83
C ALA A 364 -7.23 21.11 18.57
N LEU A 365 -7.90 20.67 19.64
CA LEU A 365 -9.14 19.90 19.53
C LEU A 365 -10.26 20.69 18.86
N PHE A 366 -10.44 21.96 19.23
CA PHE A 366 -11.44 22.84 18.62
C PHE A 366 -11.22 22.99 17.12
N LEU A 367 -10.02 23.40 16.71
CA LEU A 367 -9.66 23.57 15.30
C LEU A 367 -9.88 22.27 14.53
N SER A 368 -9.40 21.14 15.06
CA SER A 368 -9.59 19.85 14.42
C SER A 368 -11.06 19.47 14.29
N SER A 369 -11.88 19.67 15.32
CA SER A 369 -13.31 19.33 15.27
C SER A 369 -14.07 20.20 14.26
N THR A 370 -13.77 21.51 14.21
CA THR A 370 -14.37 22.43 13.24
C THR A 370 -13.98 22.07 11.81
N ALA A 371 -12.72 21.71 11.59
CA ALA A 371 -12.22 21.32 10.27
C ALA A 371 -12.86 20.01 9.78
N SER A 372 -12.96 19.01 10.66
CA SER A 372 -13.65 17.75 10.36
C SER A 372 -15.14 17.96 10.08
N ALA A 373 -15.82 18.84 10.82
CA ALA A 373 -17.24 19.13 10.63
C ALA A 373 -17.55 19.82 9.29
N ASN A 374 -16.59 20.56 8.72
CA ASN A 374 -16.74 21.23 7.43
C ASN A 374 -16.66 20.25 6.24
N ILE A 375 -16.17 19.02 6.45
CA ILE A 375 -16.07 18.00 5.41
C ILE A 375 -17.38 17.19 5.42
N VAL A 376 -18.29 17.53 4.52
CA VAL A 376 -19.59 16.83 4.34
C VAL A 376 -19.45 15.82 3.21
N ASN A 377 -19.80 14.55 3.46
CA ASN A 377 -19.65 13.42 2.52
C ASN A 377 -18.21 13.24 2.01
N PRO A 378 -17.27 12.82 2.89
CA PRO A 378 -15.88 12.63 2.52
C PRO A 378 -15.70 11.61 1.38
N SER A 379 -14.75 11.85 0.49
CA SER A 379 -14.26 10.82 -0.44
C SER A 379 -13.57 9.68 0.33
N PRO A 380 -13.38 8.47 -0.24
CA PRO A 380 -12.68 7.37 0.44
C PRO A 380 -11.27 7.74 0.95
N GLU A 381 -10.56 8.58 0.19
CA GLU A 381 -9.24 9.12 0.56
C GLU A 381 -9.36 10.06 1.78
N GLN A 382 -10.39 10.90 1.80
CA GLN A 382 -10.66 11.80 2.93
C GLN A 382 -11.12 11.04 4.17
N GLU A 383 -11.88 9.96 4.03
CA GLU A 383 -12.25 9.08 5.14
C GLU A 383 -11.01 8.45 5.77
N THR A 384 -10.10 7.93 4.95
CA THR A 384 -8.83 7.36 5.41
C THR A 384 -7.99 8.39 6.15
N PHE A 385 -7.90 9.60 5.60
CA PHE A 385 -7.22 10.73 6.25
C PHE A 385 -7.87 11.11 7.59
N LEU A 386 -9.20 11.24 7.63
CA LEU A 386 -9.92 11.63 8.85
C LEU A 386 -9.79 10.56 9.94
N ASP A 387 -9.83 9.29 9.57
CA ASP A 387 -9.59 8.17 10.47
C ASP A 387 -8.18 8.20 11.07
N TRP A 388 -7.17 8.43 10.22
CA TRP A 388 -5.79 8.59 10.67
C TRP A 388 -5.62 9.82 11.55
N HIS A 389 -6.12 10.97 11.13
CA HIS A 389 -6.00 12.23 11.88
C HIS A 389 -6.66 12.14 13.25
N LYS A 390 -7.84 11.49 13.33
CA LYS A 390 -8.52 11.20 14.58
C LYS A 390 -7.67 10.32 15.49
N SER A 391 -7.12 9.24 14.96
CA SER A 391 -6.33 8.31 15.76
C SER A 391 -4.97 8.89 16.18
N PHE A 392 -4.28 9.60 15.29
CA PHE A 392 -2.93 10.10 15.54
C PHE A 392 -2.95 11.47 16.19
N ALA A 393 -3.41 12.49 15.47
CA ALA A 393 -3.29 13.89 15.88
C ALA A 393 -4.24 14.22 17.05
N GLN A 394 -5.53 13.88 16.94
CA GLN A 394 -6.47 14.10 18.06
C GLN A 394 -6.12 13.25 19.27
N GLY A 395 -5.61 12.03 19.05
CA GLY A 395 -5.05 11.16 20.08
C GLY A 395 -4.00 11.88 20.92
N TRP A 396 -3.02 12.52 20.28
CA TRP A 396 -2.03 13.35 20.97
C TRP A 396 -2.67 14.48 21.77
N TYR A 397 -3.64 15.21 21.20
CA TYR A 397 -4.25 16.36 21.90
C TYR A 397 -5.03 15.94 23.15
N LEU A 398 -5.78 14.83 23.08
CA LEU A 398 -6.50 14.26 24.22
C LEU A 398 -5.52 13.76 25.28
N PHE A 399 -4.43 13.12 24.86
CA PHE A 399 -3.38 12.63 25.74
C PHE A 399 -2.69 13.79 26.48
N SER A 400 -2.29 14.84 25.75
CA SER A 400 -1.69 16.05 26.33
C SER A 400 -2.66 16.74 27.30
N LEU A 401 -3.95 16.85 26.94
CA LEU A 401 -4.98 17.46 27.79
C LEU A 401 -5.18 16.66 29.08
N GLY A 402 -5.26 15.33 28.98
CA GLY A 402 -5.37 14.43 30.12
C GLY A 402 -4.18 14.59 31.08
N ARG A 403 -2.95 14.57 30.56
CA ARG A 403 -1.72 14.79 31.34
C ARG A 403 -1.69 16.19 31.99
N ALA A 404 -2.12 17.22 31.28
CA ALA A 404 -2.17 18.59 31.80
C ALA A 404 -3.17 18.73 32.95
N LEU A 405 -4.33 18.08 32.84
CA LEU A 405 -5.33 18.03 33.90
C LEU A 405 -4.83 17.25 35.13
N LEU A 406 -4.14 16.12 34.94
CA LEU A 406 -3.49 15.39 36.03
C LEU A 406 -2.41 16.22 36.73
N GLY A 407 -1.56 16.93 35.98
CA GLY A 407 -0.53 17.81 36.54
C GLY A 407 -1.12 18.97 37.35
N THR A 408 -2.23 19.54 36.87
CA THR A 408 -2.97 20.59 37.59
C THR A 408 -3.62 20.03 38.86
N MET A 409 -4.19 18.82 38.80
CA MET A 409 -4.77 18.15 39.95
C MET A 409 -3.71 17.89 41.02
N ARG A 410 -2.53 17.39 40.64
CA ARG A 410 -1.40 17.12 41.55
C ARG A 410 -0.90 18.40 42.23
N THR A 411 -0.89 19.53 41.53
CA THR A 411 -0.41 20.82 42.07
C THR A 411 -1.46 21.57 42.90
N GLN A 412 -2.74 21.51 42.52
CA GLN A 412 -3.82 22.28 43.15
C GLN A 412 -4.73 21.44 44.06
N LYS A 413 -4.50 20.12 44.18
CA LYS A 413 -5.32 19.16 44.95
C LYS A 413 -6.81 19.19 44.59
N HIS A 414 -7.14 19.50 43.34
CA HIS A 414 -8.51 19.69 42.89
C HIS A 414 -9.10 18.39 42.29
N LEU A 415 -9.91 17.67 43.08
CA LEU A 415 -10.44 16.34 42.70
C LEU A 415 -11.26 16.34 41.39
N GLY A 416 -11.97 17.44 41.08
CA GLY A 416 -12.77 17.53 39.85
C GLY A 416 -11.96 17.43 38.55
N GLN A 417 -10.66 17.74 38.59
CA GLN A 417 -9.78 17.61 37.43
C GLN A 417 -9.38 16.15 37.14
N LEU A 418 -9.47 15.26 38.13
CA LEU A 418 -9.16 13.84 37.96
C LEU A 418 -10.18 13.15 37.05
N GLN A 419 -11.48 13.40 37.25
CA GLN A 419 -12.53 12.83 36.41
C GLN A 419 -12.43 13.35 34.97
N ALA A 420 -12.19 14.65 34.79
CA ALA A 420 -11.96 15.22 33.48
C ALA A 420 -10.71 14.62 32.80
N ALA A 421 -9.63 14.40 33.55
CA ALA A 421 -8.43 13.77 33.01
C ALA A 421 -8.70 12.32 32.55
N LEU A 422 -9.35 11.52 33.39
CA LEU A 422 -9.72 10.14 33.06
C LEU A 422 -10.63 10.07 31.84
N TYR A 423 -11.63 10.94 31.76
CA TYR A 423 -12.50 11.02 30.59
C TYR A 423 -11.67 11.22 29.30
N ASN A 424 -10.78 12.22 29.27
CA ASN A 424 -9.96 12.48 28.09
C ASN A 424 -8.98 11.34 27.77
N LEU A 425 -8.37 10.70 28.78
CA LEU A 425 -7.44 9.59 28.57
C LEU A 425 -8.14 8.31 28.10
N GLU A 426 -9.34 8.00 28.62
CA GLU A 426 -10.13 6.87 28.13
C GLU A 426 -10.70 7.14 26.73
N THR A 427 -11.11 8.38 26.43
CA THR A 427 -11.44 8.78 25.06
C THR A 427 -10.23 8.61 24.14
N ALA A 428 -9.04 9.03 24.57
CA ALA A 428 -7.81 8.80 23.81
C ALA A 428 -7.59 7.29 23.58
N ARG A 429 -7.72 6.44 24.61
CA ARG A 429 -7.59 4.98 24.46
C ARG A 429 -8.60 4.38 23.48
N ALA A 430 -9.83 4.89 23.45
CA ALA A 430 -10.89 4.39 22.58
C ALA A 430 -10.73 4.84 21.11
N GLU A 431 -10.21 6.05 20.89
CA GLU A 431 -10.12 6.65 19.55
C GLU A 431 -8.76 6.42 18.87
N THR A 432 -7.71 6.21 19.65
CA THR A 432 -6.37 5.89 19.14
C THR A 432 -6.25 4.43 18.74
N LYS A 433 -5.58 4.19 17.62
CA LYS A 433 -5.35 2.87 17.03
C LYS A 433 -3.85 2.54 17.09
N PRO A 434 -3.46 1.43 17.73
CA PRO A 434 -2.05 1.09 17.90
C PRO A 434 -1.26 0.91 16.60
N HIS A 435 -1.91 0.53 15.51
CA HIS A 435 -1.24 0.36 14.22
C HIS A 435 -0.83 1.66 13.54
N TYR A 436 -1.39 2.82 13.94
CA TYR A 436 -0.95 4.12 13.42
C TYR A 436 0.20 4.70 14.24
N ASP A 437 0.10 4.69 15.57
CA ASP A 437 1.17 5.11 16.48
C ASP A 437 1.13 4.28 17.77
N PRO A 438 1.93 3.20 17.84
CA PRO A 438 1.94 2.35 19.02
C PRO A 438 2.59 3.02 20.22
N GLU A 439 3.48 3.99 20.04
CA GLU A 439 4.16 4.69 21.13
C GLU A 439 3.20 5.63 21.87
N LEU A 440 2.37 6.36 21.12
CA LEU A 440 1.28 7.14 21.69
C LEU A 440 0.32 6.23 22.48
N TYR A 441 -0.11 5.11 21.88
CA TYR A 441 -1.03 4.18 22.54
C TYR A 441 -0.46 3.62 23.84
N ILE A 442 0.81 3.17 23.83
CA ILE A 442 1.53 2.72 25.01
C ILE A 442 1.63 3.85 26.06
N GLY A 443 1.88 5.08 25.64
CA GLY A 443 1.89 6.26 26.51
C GLY A 443 0.56 6.49 27.23
N ILE A 444 -0.56 6.40 26.51
CA ILE A 444 -1.91 6.51 27.06
C ILE A 444 -2.15 5.43 28.11
N LEU A 445 -1.84 4.16 27.79
CA LEU A 445 -2.01 3.04 28.72
C LEU A 445 -1.14 3.20 29.97
N LYS A 446 0.10 3.69 29.84
CA LYS A 446 0.99 3.95 30.99
C LYS A 446 0.40 4.99 31.94
N GLU A 447 -0.13 6.10 31.42
CA GLU A 447 -0.78 7.12 32.25
C GLU A 447 -2.06 6.59 32.90
N LEU A 448 -2.95 5.93 32.14
CA LEU A 448 -4.16 5.32 32.71
C LEU A 448 -3.84 4.30 33.81
N HIS A 449 -2.86 3.42 33.57
CA HIS A 449 -2.39 2.46 34.58
C HIS A 449 -1.96 3.15 35.88
N GLN A 450 -1.16 4.22 35.77
CA GLN A 450 -0.72 4.98 36.94
C GLN A 450 -1.91 5.59 37.69
N VAL A 451 -2.88 6.15 36.98
CA VAL A 451 -4.06 6.78 37.59
C VAL A 451 -4.93 5.74 38.31
N TYR A 452 -5.25 4.61 37.68
CA TYR A 452 -6.07 3.57 38.31
C TYR A 452 -5.37 2.92 39.51
N CYS A 453 -4.05 2.73 39.45
CA CYS A 453 -3.27 2.30 40.62
C CYS A 453 -3.40 3.30 41.77
N GLN A 454 -3.33 4.60 41.50
CA GLN A 454 -3.47 5.65 42.53
C GLN A 454 -4.89 5.71 43.11
N GLN A 455 -5.92 5.36 42.33
CA GLN A 455 -7.31 5.26 42.79
C GLN A 455 -7.61 3.98 43.57
N GLY A 456 -6.71 2.99 43.55
CA GLY A 456 -6.90 1.69 44.19
C GLY A 456 -7.71 0.69 43.34
N ASP A 457 -8.00 1.01 42.07
CA ASP A 457 -8.63 0.08 41.13
C ASP A 457 -7.57 -0.82 40.47
N TYR A 458 -7.08 -1.77 41.26
CA TYR A 458 -6.00 -2.65 40.84
C TYR A 458 -6.42 -3.64 39.74
N LEU A 459 -7.72 -3.94 39.61
CA LEU A 459 -8.21 -4.84 38.57
C LEU A 459 -8.09 -4.18 37.21
N THR A 460 -8.65 -2.96 37.05
CA THR A 460 -8.55 -2.22 35.79
C THR A 460 -7.09 -1.84 35.49
N ALA A 461 -6.31 -1.46 36.49
CA ALA A 461 -4.89 -1.23 36.30
C ALA A 461 -4.16 -2.49 35.77
N PHE A 462 -4.45 -3.67 36.33
CA PHE A 462 -3.86 -4.92 35.86
C PHE A 462 -4.23 -5.25 34.41
N GLU A 463 -5.51 -5.07 34.03
CA GLU A 463 -5.98 -5.27 32.65
C GLU A 463 -5.27 -4.33 31.66
N ILE A 464 -5.13 -3.05 32.02
CA ILE A 464 -4.40 -2.06 31.21
C ILE A 464 -2.93 -2.44 31.04
N LYS A 465 -2.29 -2.94 32.10
CA LYS A 465 -0.91 -3.43 32.03
C LYS A 465 -0.76 -4.63 31.10
N GLN A 466 -1.73 -5.54 31.11
CA GLN A 466 -1.74 -6.68 30.20
C GLN A 466 -1.89 -6.23 28.74
N ASP A 467 -2.80 -5.27 28.49
CA ASP A 467 -3.00 -4.67 27.16
C ASP A 467 -1.71 -3.99 26.66
N GLN A 468 -1.08 -3.18 27.51
CA GLN A 468 0.19 -2.52 27.21
C GLN A 468 1.27 -3.52 26.80
N GLN A 469 1.45 -4.60 27.56
CA GLN A 469 2.45 -5.63 27.25
C GLN A 469 2.12 -6.37 25.95
N GLY A 470 0.83 -6.61 25.68
CA GLY A 470 0.38 -7.19 24.42
C GLY A 470 0.69 -6.31 23.22
N ILE A 471 0.53 -4.99 23.34
CA ILE A 471 0.90 -4.02 22.30
C ILE A 471 2.42 -3.95 22.12
N GLU A 472 3.18 -3.79 23.22
CA GLU A 472 4.64 -3.76 23.20
C GLU A 472 5.24 -5.00 22.52
N SER A 473 4.66 -6.18 22.77
CA SER A 473 5.08 -7.42 22.14
C SER A 473 4.72 -7.50 20.67
N ARG A 474 3.49 -7.14 20.28
CA ARG A 474 3.02 -7.19 18.89
C ARG A 474 3.83 -6.30 17.94
N PHE A 475 4.26 -5.14 18.41
CA PHE A 475 5.05 -4.18 17.64
C PHE A 475 6.57 -4.30 17.87
N GLY A 476 7.02 -5.26 18.68
CA GLY A 476 8.45 -5.55 18.86
C GLY A 476 9.20 -4.60 19.80
N PHE A 477 8.52 -3.77 20.58
CA PHE A 477 9.14 -2.95 21.64
C PHE A 477 9.65 -3.78 22.80
N ARG A 478 9.07 -4.97 23.01
CA ARG A 478 9.44 -5.88 24.07
C ARG A 478 9.35 -7.32 23.59
N ALA A 479 10.28 -8.16 24.03
CA ALA A 479 10.15 -9.60 23.85
C ALA A 479 8.87 -10.12 24.54
N PHE A 480 8.20 -11.09 23.92
CA PHE A 480 7.05 -11.74 24.53
C PHE A 480 7.47 -12.50 25.81
N ILE A 481 6.86 -12.15 26.95
CA ILE A 481 7.12 -12.78 28.25
C ILE A 481 5.80 -13.02 28.97
N GLY A 482 5.58 -14.25 29.46
CA GLY A 482 4.49 -14.58 30.37
C GLY A 482 3.56 -15.68 29.86
N ALA A 483 2.47 -15.90 30.60
CA ALA A 483 1.47 -16.93 30.33
C ALA A 483 0.39 -16.52 29.31
N GLY A 484 0.54 -15.35 28.69
CA GLY A 484 -0.33 -14.87 27.62
C GLY A 484 -0.20 -15.72 26.35
N ARG A 485 -0.88 -15.31 25.28
CA ARG A 485 -0.71 -15.92 23.97
C ARG A 485 0.15 -15.01 23.12
N LEU A 486 1.19 -15.59 22.52
CA LEU A 486 1.89 -14.93 21.44
C LEU A 486 0.90 -14.62 20.31
N GLN A 487 0.88 -13.37 19.88
CA GLN A 487 0.10 -12.89 18.75
C GLN A 487 1.02 -12.62 17.56
N PRO A 488 0.51 -12.60 16.32
CA PRO A 488 1.28 -12.21 15.16
C PRO A 488 1.92 -10.83 15.33
N LYS A 489 3.11 -10.67 14.73
CA LYS A 489 3.73 -9.34 14.69
C LYS A 489 2.91 -8.42 13.80
N GLN A 490 2.58 -7.26 14.36
CA GLN A 490 1.91 -6.17 13.65
C GLN A 490 2.93 -5.15 13.20
N GLN A 491 2.56 -4.46 12.13
CA GLN A 491 3.38 -3.49 11.45
C GLN A 491 2.66 -2.12 11.52
N VAL A 492 3.43 -1.04 11.65
CA VAL A 492 2.86 0.31 11.68
C VAL A 492 2.34 0.67 10.29
N THR A 493 1.06 0.94 10.16
CA THR A 493 0.37 1.26 8.91
C THR A 493 0.10 2.76 8.83
N ASN A 494 1.15 3.58 8.82
CA ASN A 494 1.02 5.03 8.72
C ASN A 494 0.71 5.43 7.25
N PRO A 495 -0.43 6.07 6.94
CA PRO A 495 -0.80 6.49 5.57
C PRO A 495 0.17 7.50 4.94
N VAL A 496 0.98 8.17 5.77
CA VAL A 496 2.02 9.09 5.31
C VAL A 496 3.31 8.37 4.90
N LEU A 497 3.44 7.10 5.26
CA LEU A 497 4.57 6.24 4.91
C LEU A 497 4.12 5.21 3.86
N ALA A 498 5.04 4.70 3.05
CA ALA A 498 4.72 3.63 2.13
C ALA A 498 4.28 2.39 2.92
N THR A 499 3.11 1.85 2.59
CA THR A 499 2.57 0.64 3.20
C THR A 499 3.35 -0.57 2.70
N VAL A 500 4.21 -1.11 3.55
CA VAL A 500 4.70 -2.48 3.36
C VAL A 500 3.48 -3.39 3.42
N GLU A 501 3.26 -4.22 2.38
CA GLU A 501 2.10 -5.10 2.25
C GLU A 501 1.76 -5.75 3.61
N CYS A 502 0.59 -5.37 4.12
CA CYS A 502 0.11 -5.73 5.44
C CYS A 502 -0.26 -7.22 5.45
N SER A 503 0.74 -8.05 5.76
CA SER A 503 0.52 -9.43 6.17
C SER A 503 1.13 -9.59 7.54
N GLU A 504 0.32 -10.09 8.48
CA GLU A 504 0.78 -10.48 9.80
C GLU A 504 2.06 -11.34 9.63
N ARG A 505 3.18 -10.92 10.22
CA ARG A 505 4.44 -11.69 10.15
C ARG A 505 4.36 -12.85 11.13
N ILE A 506 4.82 -14.01 10.69
CA ILE A 506 5.13 -15.11 11.62
C ILE A 506 6.03 -14.51 12.69
N ALA A 507 5.60 -14.62 13.94
CA ALA A 507 6.36 -14.06 15.04
C ALA A 507 7.72 -14.78 15.12
N PRO A 508 8.87 -14.06 15.15
CA PRO A 508 10.20 -14.68 15.18
C PRO A 508 10.40 -15.59 16.39
N GLU A 509 9.63 -15.39 17.46
CA GLU A 509 9.55 -16.28 18.62
C GLU A 509 9.10 -17.71 18.23
N ILE A 510 8.34 -17.88 17.14
CA ILE A 510 7.99 -19.20 16.59
C ILE A 510 9.23 -19.91 16.01
N ALA A 511 10.06 -19.19 15.25
CA ALA A 511 11.33 -19.71 14.74
C ALA A 511 12.33 -19.97 15.88
N ALA A 512 12.49 -19.00 16.79
CA ALA A 512 13.39 -19.11 17.94
C ALA A 512 13.04 -20.27 18.89
N SER A 513 11.75 -20.63 18.98
CA SER A 513 11.31 -21.79 19.76
C SER A 513 11.44 -23.13 19.03
N GLY A 514 11.91 -23.16 17.78
CA GLY A 514 12.00 -24.35 16.92
C GLY A 514 10.64 -24.83 16.38
N ARG A 515 9.54 -24.13 16.69
CA ARG A 515 8.18 -24.52 16.29
C ARG A 515 7.85 -24.21 14.83
N GLU A 516 8.72 -23.50 14.13
CA GLU A 516 8.58 -23.27 12.69
C GLU A 516 8.48 -24.58 11.90
N HIS A 517 9.25 -25.61 12.28
CA HIS A 517 9.14 -26.94 11.66
C HIS A 517 7.75 -27.56 11.84
N HIS A 518 7.08 -27.33 12.97
CA HIS A 518 5.71 -27.80 13.19
C HIS A 518 4.71 -27.03 12.33
N VAL A 519 4.87 -25.72 12.18
CA VAL A 519 4.04 -24.90 11.29
C VAL A 519 4.18 -25.38 9.85
N ASN A 520 5.41 -25.56 9.37
CA ASN A 520 5.67 -26.08 8.02
C ASN A 520 5.11 -27.50 7.83
N GLY A 521 5.26 -28.37 8.83
CA GLY A 521 4.67 -29.72 8.79
C GLY A 521 3.14 -29.71 8.71
N LEU A 522 2.46 -28.77 9.39
CA LEU A 522 1.01 -28.60 9.29
C LEU A 522 0.59 -28.12 7.90
N ILE A 523 1.34 -27.19 7.31
CA ILE A 523 1.10 -26.69 5.95
C ILE A 523 1.28 -27.80 4.91
N GLU A 524 2.36 -28.57 5.00
CA GLU A 524 2.59 -29.72 4.12
C GLU A 524 1.48 -30.76 4.24
N ARG A 525 1.00 -31.00 5.47
CA ARG A 525 -0.15 -31.88 5.70
C ARG A 525 -1.42 -31.35 5.04
N MET A 526 -1.66 -30.03 5.06
CA MET A 526 -2.82 -29.41 4.41
C MET A 526 -2.76 -29.45 2.86
N LYS A 527 -1.57 -29.57 2.27
CA LYS A 527 -1.42 -29.77 0.81
C LYS A 527 -1.93 -31.14 0.36
N GLN A 528 -1.96 -32.12 1.26
CA GLN A 528 -2.37 -33.50 0.97
C GLN A 528 -3.90 -33.64 1.04
N GLU A 529 -4.52 -34.14 -0.04
CA GLU A 529 -5.98 -34.33 -0.10
C GLU A 529 -6.54 -35.28 0.97
N ARG A 530 -5.71 -36.19 1.50
CA ARG A 530 -6.10 -37.17 2.52
C ARG A 530 -6.22 -36.58 3.93
N SER A 531 -5.67 -35.39 4.17
CA SER A 531 -5.53 -34.82 5.51
C SER A 531 -6.52 -33.67 5.77
N ARG A 532 -7.83 -33.99 5.73
CA ARG A 532 -8.92 -33.00 5.89
C ARG A 532 -9.23 -32.61 7.33
N LEU A 533 -8.79 -33.42 8.30
CA LEU A 533 -8.91 -33.13 9.73
C LEU A 533 -7.54 -33.31 10.40
N THR A 534 -7.08 -32.27 11.09
CA THR A 534 -5.85 -32.29 11.87
C THR A 534 -6.14 -31.96 13.33
N VAL A 535 -5.72 -32.84 14.24
CA VAL A 535 -5.87 -32.64 15.68
C VAL A 535 -4.51 -32.27 16.27
N ILE A 536 -4.43 -31.09 16.90
CA ILE A 536 -3.25 -30.62 17.62
C ILE A 536 -3.51 -30.85 19.11
N HIS A 537 -2.70 -31.66 19.77
CA HIS A 537 -2.84 -31.97 21.20
C HIS A 537 -1.52 -31.76 21.94
N GLY A 538 -1.61 -31.56 23.26
CA GLY A 538 -0.47 -31.32 24.13
C GLY A 538 -0.91 -30.75 25.48
N GLN A 539 -0.02 -30.73 26.47
CA GLN A 539 -0.32 -30.22 27.81
C GLN A 539 -0.74 -28.74 27.78
N SER A 540 -1.49 -28.29 28.79
CA SER A 540 -1.81 -26.87 28.95
C SER A 540 -0.54 -26.05 29.10
N GLY A 541 -0.49 -24.85 28.52
CA GLY A 541 0.73 -24.02 28.50
C GLY A 541 1.82 -24.45 27.51
N ALA A 542 1.66 -25.56 26.78
CA ALA A 542 2.63 -26.00 25.76
C ALA A 542 2.72 -25.07 24.53
N GLY A 543 2.00 -23.94 24.51
CA GLY A 543 2.05 -22.94 23.43
C GLY A 543 1.31 -23.31 22.15
N LYS A 544 0.30 -24.18 22.24
CA LYS A 544 -0.54 -24.60 21.10
C LYS A 544 -1.23 -23.41 20.43
N SER A 545 -1.97 -22.61 21.20
CA SER A 545 -2.66 -21.42 20.70
C SER A 545 -1.69 -20.40 20.12
N SER A 546 -0.50 -20.23 20.73
CA SER A 546 0.55 -19.36 20.19
C SER A 546 1.10 -19.84 18.85
N MET A 547 1.30 -21.15 18.67
CA MET A 547 1.72 -21.72 17.39
C MET A 547 0.65 -21.53 16.31
N ILE A 548 -0.63 -21.61 16.67
CA ILE A 548 -1.75 -21.38 15.77
C ILE A 548 -1.85 -19.89 15.39
N GLU A 549 -1.98 -19.01 16.38
CA GLU A 549 -2.25 -17.59 16.18
C GLU A 549 -1.03 -16.85 15.60
N ALA A 550 0.17 -17.02 16.18
CA ALA A 550 1.36 -16.27 15.77
C ALA A 550 2.22 -16.97 14.70
N GLY A 551 1.87 -18.21 14.35
CA GLY A 551 2.61 -19.03 13.38
C GLY A 551 1.75 -19.45 12.19
N LEU A 552 0.86 -20.41 12.43
CA LEU A 552 0.08 -21.06 11.37
C LEU A 552 -0.83 -20.11 10.61
N ILE A 553 -1.61 -19.27 11.30
CA ILE A 553 -2.52 -18.32 10.66
C ILE A 553 -1.73 -17.36 9.75
N PRO A 554 -0.73 -16.60 10.23
CA PRO A 554 0.13 -15.76 9.41
C PRO A 554 0.77 -16.49 8.22
N ALA A 555 1.22 -17.74 8.41
CA ALA A 555 1.85 -18.52 7.36
C ALA A 555 0.85 -18.93 6.27
N LEU A 556 -0.33 -19.42 6.65
CA LEU A 556 -1.44 -19.69 5.72
C LEU A 556 -1.87 -18.42 5.01
N GLU A 557 -1.78 -17.28 5.68
CA GLU A 557 -2.26 -16.05 5.09
C GLU A 557 -1.45 -15.58 3.87
N ARG A 558 -0.17 -15.94 3.81
CA ARG A 558 0.79 -15.46 2.80
C ARG A 558 0.96 -16.36 1.60
N GLN A 559 0.52 -17.61 1.72
CA GLN A 559 0.79 -18.63 0.72
C GLN A 559 -0.50 -19.07 0.04
N THR A 560 -0.36 -19.50 -1.21
CA THR A 560 -1.39 -20.28 -1.89
C THR A 560 -1.09 -21.76 -1.74
N ILE A 561 -2.10 -22.56 -1.41
CA ILE A 561 -1.99 -24.02 -1.38
C ILE A 561 -2.67 -24.56 -2.63
N ASN A 562 -1.94 -25.32 -3.45
CA ASN A 562 -2.44 -25.91 -4.69
C ASN A 562 -3.17 -24.88 -5.59
N THR A 563 -2.56 -23.70 -5.79
CA THR A 563 -3.10 -22.55 -6.56
C THR A 563 -4.35 -21.87 -5.97
N ARG A 564 -4.76 -22.23 -4.74
CA ARG A 564 -5.90 -21.62 -4.03
C ARG A 564 -5.43 -20.65 -2.96
N ARG A 565 -6.12 -19.52 -2.83
CA ARG A 565 -5.93 -18.61 -1.70
C ARG A 565 -6.53 -19.22 -0.43
N VAL A 566 -5.79 -19.17 0.67
CA VAL A 566 -6.18 -19.79 1.94
C VAL A 566 -6.92 -18.78 2.83
N LEU A 567 -8.04 -19.21 3.40
CA LEU A 567 -8.86 -18.48 4.36
C LEU A 567 -8.83 -19.18 5.72
N PRO A 568 -7.90 -18.81 6.63
CA PRO A 568 -7.89 -19.34 7.99
C PRO A 568 -8.99 -18.69 8.85
N VAL A 569 -9.96 -19.47 9.32
CA VAL A 569 -11.07 -18.99 10.16
C VAL A 569 -10.90 -19.52 11.58
N LEU A 570 -10.55 -18.62 12.50
CA LEU A 570 -10.32 -18.95 13.91
C LEU A 570 -11.62 -18.90 14.73
N GLN A 571 -11.94 -19.99 15.41
CA GLN A 571 -13.09 -20.13 16.31
C GLN A 571 -12.60 -20.37 17.74
N ARG A 572 -13.03 -19.50 18.67
CA ARG A 572 -12.69 -19.59 20.11
C ARG A 572 -13.90 -19.47 21.05
N VAL A 573 -15.02 -18.90 20.59
CA VAL A 573 -16.17 -18.61 21.45
C VAL A 573 -17.24 -19.69 21.28
N TYR A 574 -17.39 -20.57 22.27
CA TYR A 574 -18.28 -21.74 22.14
C TYR A 574 -19.70 -21.57 22.70
N ARG A 575 -19.98 -20.52 23.50
CA ARG A 575 -21.32 -20.25 24.08
C ARG A 575 -22.41 -20.07 23.02
N ASN A 576 -22.08 -19.45 21.89
CA ASN A 576 -22.93 -19.40 20.71
C ASN A 576 -22.06 -19.59 19.47
N TRP A 577 -21.54 -20.82 19.34
CA TRP A 577 -20.51 -21.13 18.35
C TRP A 577 -20.95 -20.87 16.90
N ILE A 578 -22.25 -21.00 16.59
CA ILE A 578 -22.79 -20.74 15.25
C ILE A 578 -22.61 -19.26 14.88
N GLN A 579 -23.12 -18.35 15.71
CA GLN A 579 -22.99 -16.90 15.47
C GLN A 579 -21.52 -16.45 15.53
N ALA A 580 -20.73 -16.99 16.45
CA ALA A 580 -19.31 -16.67 16.56
C ALA A 580 -18.52 -17.12 15.32
N LEU A 581 -18.81 -18.31 14.79
CA LEU A 581 -18.17 -18.82 13.58
C LEU A 581 -18.61 -18.03 12.35
N GLY A 582 -19.90 -17.71 12.24
CA GLY A 582 -20.44 -16.87 11.18
C GLY A 582 -19.77 -15.49 11.12
N LYS A 583 -19.65 -14.81 12.27
CA LYS A 583 -18.92 -13.53 12.37
C LYS A 583 -17.45 -13.67 12.00
N SER A 584 -16.78 -14.71 12.48
CA SER A 584 -15.36 -14.95 12.18
C SER A 584 -15.13 -15.20 10.68
N LEU A 585 -16.02 -15.93 10.03
CA LEU A 585 -15.98 -16.18 8.58
C LEU A 585 -16.21 -14.90 7.77
N ILE A 586 -17.20 -14.07 8.14
CA ILE A 586 -17.48 -12.77 7.49
C ILE A 586 -16.25 -11.87 7.60
N ASN A 587 -15.73 -11.67 8.82
CA ASN A 587 -14.56 -10.81 9.05
C ASN A 587 -13.34 -11.27 8.23
N THR A 588 -13.13 -12.58 8.10
CA THR A 588 -12.00 -13.13 7.33
C THR A 588 -12.21 -12.92 5.82
N LEU A 589 -13.44 -13.06 5.32
CA LEU A 589 -13.77 -12.83 3.91
C LEU A 589 -13.63 -11.35 3.52
N GLU A 590 -14.11 -10.45 4.38
CA GLU A 590 -13.97 -9.00 4.21
C GLU A 590 -12.49 -8.59 4.18
N LYS A 591 -11.68 -9.07 5.14
CA LYS A 591 -10.25 -8.74 5.24
C LYS A 591 -9.42 -9.23 4.04
N ARG A 592 -9.79 -10.36 3.40
CA ARG A 592 -8.90 -11.05 2.44
C ARG A 592 -9.36 -11.01 0.98
N VAL A 593 -10.65 -10.88 0.73
CA VAL A 593 -11.20 -11.04 -0.63
C VAL A 593 -11.86 -9.75 -1.12
N ASN A 594 -11.96 -8.70 -0.29
CA ASN A 594 -12.68 -7.45 -0.60
C ASN A 594 -14.07 -7.70 -1.22
N LEU A 595 -14.71 -8.83 -0.87
CA LEU A 595 -16.04 -9.17 -1.35
C LEU A 595 -17.04 -8.33 -0.55
N THR A 596 -17.39 -7.16 -1.08
CA THR A 596 -18.31 -6.16 -0.52
C THR A 596 -19.77 -6.64 -0.33
N SER A 597 -20.04 -7.95 -0.37
CA SER A 597 -21.40 -8.46 -0.18
C SER A 597 -21.40 -9.94 0.25
N VAL A 598 -21.15 -10.21 1.52
CA VAL A 598 -21.86 -11.32 2.18
C VAL A 598 -23.21 -10.75 2.61
N ALA A 599 -24.20 -10.85 1.74
CA ALA A 599 -25.55 -10.36 2.02
C ALA A 599 -26.20 -11.25 3.10
N GLY A 600 -26.06 -10.86 4.37
CA GLY A 600 -26.80 -11.43 5.50
C GLY A 600 -25.93 -11.94 6.64
N ASN A 601 -26.48 -11.91 7.85
CA ASN A 601 -25.86 -12.51 9.03
C ASN A 601 -25.80 -14.04 8.87
N LEU A 602 -24.60 -14.62 9.02
CA LEU A 602 -24.40 -16.07 9.03
C LEU A 602 -24.79 -16.67 10.40
N ASP A 603 -26.08 -16.65 10.70
CA ASP A 603 -26.61 -17.03 12.02
C ASP A 603 -27.08 -18.49 12.13
N SER A 604 -26.95 -19.29 11.05
CA SER A 604 -27.34 -20.70 11.03
C SER A 604 -26.29 -21.61 10.38
N THR A 605 -26.29 -22.88 10.75
CA THR A 605 -25.37 -23.90 10.20
C THR A 605 -25.51 -24.05 8.69
N ASN A 606 -26.74 -24.00 8.16
CA ASN A 606 -26.99 -24.11 6.72
C ASN A 606 -26.39 -22.95 5.93
N LEU A 607 -26.54 -21.72 6.43
CA LEU A 607 -25.95 -20.53 5.80
C LEU A 607 -24.42 -20.59 5.80
N ILE A 608 -23.80 -21.05 6.89
CA ILE A 608 -22.35 -21.23 6.96
C ILE A 608 -21.90 -22.28 5.93
N LEU A 609 -22.58 -23.43 5.85
CA LEU A 609 -22.25 -24.49 4.89
C LEU A 609 -22.43 -24.02 3.43
N GLU A 610 -23.45 -23.24 3.13
CA GLU A 610 -23.65 -22.63 1.81
C GLU A 610 -22.52 -21.67 1.45
N GLN A 611 -22.10 -20.83 2.41
CA GLN A 611 -20.98 -19.92 2.20
C GLN A 611 -19.66 -20.68 1.99
N LEU A 612 -19.41 -21.77 2.73
CA LEU A 612 -18.23 -22.63 2.54
C LEU A 612 -18.22 -23.27 1.13
N ARG A 613 -19.38 -23.73 0.64
CA ARG A 613 -19.52 -24.22 -0.74
C ARG A 613 -19.27 -23.12 -1.78
N LYS A 614 -19.71 -21.89 -1.51
CA LYS A 614 -19.44 -20.73 -2.36
C LYS A 614 -17.95 -20.40 -2.41
N ASN A 615 -17.26 -20.40 -1.27
CA ASN A 615 -15.82 -20.19 -1.19
C ASN A 615 -15.05 -21.21 -2.04
N ALA A 616 -15.41 -22.48 -1.96
CA ALA A 616 -14.79 -23.54 -2.76
C ALA A 616 -14.90 -23.31 -4.29
N ARG A 617 -16.05 -22.76 -4.74
CA ARG A 617 -16.28 -22.38 -6.15
C ARG A 617 -15.48 -21.15 -6.57
N GLN A 618 -15.17 -20.26 -5.64
CA GLN A 618 -14.37 -19.05 -5.87
C GLN A 618 -12.85 -19.30 -5.77
N ASN A 619 -12.40 -20.56 -5.87
CA ASN A 619 -11.01 -20.96 -5.78
C ASN A 619 -10.33 -20.64 -4.43
N LEU A 620 -11.11 -20.66 -3.35
CA LEU A 620 -10.64 -20.45 -1.98
C LEU A 620 -10.53 -21.80 -1.25
N LEU A 621 -9.52 -21.94 -0.39
CA LEU A 621 -9.35 -23.03 0.56
C LEU A 621 -9.70 -22.51 1.95
N THR A 622 -10.81 -22.96 2.54
CA THR A 622 -11.22 -22.48 3.88
C THR A 622 -10.66 -23.41 4.94
N VAL A 623 -9.84 -22.91 5.87
CA VAL A 623 -9.26 -23.71 6.96
C VAL A 623 -9.97 -23.32 8.26
N LEU A 624 -10.85 -24.18 8.76
CA LEU A 624 -11.54 -23.96 10.04
C LEU A 624 -10.64 -24.37 11.21
N ILE A 625 -10.33 -23.43 12.10
CA ILE A 625 -9.43 -23.63 13.23
C ILE A 625 -10.23 -23.50 14.53
N PHE A 626 -10.39 -24.60 15.24
CA PHE A 626 -11.05 -24.63 16.55
C PHE A 626 -9.99 -24.65 17.66
N ASP A 627 -9.68 -23.49 18.25
CA ASP A 627 -8.70 -23.38 19.35
C ASP A 627 -9.41 -23.50 20.72
N GLN A 628 -8.75 -24.18 21.66
CA GLN A 628 -9.32 -24.55 22.98
C GLN A 628 -10.64 -25.31 22.89
N PHE A 629 -10.73 -26.29 21.98
CA PHE A 629 -11.95 -27.06 21.76
C PHE A 629 -12.50 -27.74 23.04
N GLU A 630 -11.67 -27.98 24.06
CA GLU A 630 -12.11 -28.46 25.37
C GLU A 630 -13.16 -27.55 26.05
N GLU A 631 -13.16 -26.24 25.75
CA GLU A 631 -14.16 -25.30 26.25
C GLU A 631 -15.55 -25.60 25.68
N PHE A 632 -15.64 -26.08 24.44
CA PHE A 632 -16.90 -26.53 23.84
C PHE A 632 -17.54 -27.64 24.66
N LEU A 633 -16.74 -28.61 25.13
CA LEU A 633 -17.22 -29.74 25.92
C LEU A 633 -17.76 -29.28 27.29
N SER A 634 -17.18 -28.22 27.84
CA SER A 634 -17.58 -27.61 29.11
C SER A 634 -18.88 -26.80 28.96
N VAL A 635 -18.97 -25.98 27.92
CA VAL A 635 -20.12 -25.10 27.65
C VAL A 635 -21.33 -25.89 27.15
N CYS A 636 -21.14 -26.78 26.18
CA CYS A 636 -22.19 -27.62 25.61
C CYS A 636 -22.25 -28.94 26.37
N SER A 637 -22.78 -28.93 27.60
CA SER A 637 -22.90 -30.13 28.43
C SER A 637 -23.94 -31.13 27.92
N ASN A 638 -24.93 -30.67 27.13
CA ASN A 638 -26.02 -31.52 26.62
C ASN A 638 -25.57 -32.32 25.36
N PRO A 639 -25.68 -33.66 25.36
CA PRO A 639 -25.36 -34.50 24.20
C PRO A 639 -26.09 -34.11 22.91
N ASN A 640 -27.32 -33.62 22.98
CA ASN A 640 -28.09 -33.21 21.80
C ASN A 640 -27.50 -31.96 21.13
N GLN A 641 -26.97 -31.01 21.91
CA GLN A 641 -26.28 -29.83 21.38
C GLN A 641 -24.93 -30.19 20.77
N ARG A 642 -24.23 -31.17 21.35
CA ARG A 642 -22.98 -31.71 20.80
C ARG A 642 -23.20 -32.38 19.45
N ARG A 643 -24.32 -33.13 19.32
CA ARG A 643 -24.70 -33.79 18.07
C ARG A 643 -24.81 -32.80 16.91
N GLY A 644 -25.43 -31.63 17.12
CA GLY A 644 -25.54 -30.59 16.10
C GLY A 644 -24.19 -30.09 15.59
N PHE A 645 -23.20 -29.91 16.47
CA PHE A 645 -21.84 -29.56 16.07
C PHE A 645 -21.13 -30.70 15.31
N TYR A 646 -21.31 -31.95 15.75
CA TYR A 646 -20.71 -33.11 15.08
C TYR A 646 -21.28 -33.32 13.67
N GLU A 647 -22.58 -33.13 13.49
CA GLU A 647 -23.24 -33.17 12.19
C GLU A 647 -22.71 -32.04 11.29
N PHE A 648 -22.56 -30.83 11.83
CA PHE A 648 -21.93 -29.71 11.12
C PHE A 648 -20.47 -30.03 10.70
N LEU A 649 -19.66 -30.59 11.59
CA LEU A 649 -18.27 -30.95 11.28
C LEU A 649 -18.19 -32.02 10.19
N ARG A 650 -19.06 -33.05 10.26
CA ARG A 650 -19.20 -34.07 9.21
C ARG A 650 -19.53 -33.41 7.87
N ASP A 651 -20.48 -32.47 7.86
CA ASP A 651 -20.93 -31.82 6.64
C ASP A 651 -19.84 -30.91 6.06
N CYS A 652 -19.04 -30.23 6.89
CA CYS A 652 -17.85 -29.49 6.47
C CYS A 652 -16.82 -30.39 5.80
N LEU A 653 -16.51 -31.54 6.40
CA LEU A 653 -15.59 -32.53 5.85
C LEU A 653 -16.06 -33.15 4.53
N ASN A 654 -17.33 -32.96 4.14
CA ASN A 654 -17.84 -33.39 2.84
C ASN A 654 -17.73 -32.29 1.76
N ILE A 655 -17.46 -31.04 2.12
CA ILE A 655 -17.32 -29.92 1.17
C ILE A 655 -15.88 -29.85 0.66
N PRO A 656 -15.59 -30.00 -0.65
CA PRO A 656 -14.23 -29.91 -1.17
C PRO A 656 -13.53 -28.61 -0.75
N TYR A 657 -12.24 -28.69 -0.41
CA TYR A 657 -11.41 -27.53 -0.05
C TYR A 657 -11.89 -26.77 1.22
N VAL A 658 -12.41 -27.53 2.19
CA VAL A 658 -12.69 -27.15 3.57
C VAL A 658 -11.98 -28.11 4.53
#